data_AF-A0A109FQ21-F1
#
_entry.id   AF-A0A109FQ21-F1
#
_cell.length_a   1.000
_cell.length_b   1.000
_cell.length_c   1.000
_cell.angle_alpha   90.00
_cell.angle_beta   90.00
_cell.angle_gamma   90.00
#
_symmetry.space_group_name_H-M   'P 1'
#
loop_
_entity.id
_entity.type
_entity.pdbx_description
1 polymer ?
#
loop_
_entity_poly.entity_id
_entity_poly.type
_entity_poly.pdbx_seq_one_letter_code
_entity_poly.pdbx_strand_id
1 'polypeptide(L)'
;MLGRWRPIIFDSFVEKLSKTVKDQAPGNLKAESGKPLAEKGKFSGISRGYSDFNLSALVKSGATPAMDATRWSHPFKDQNHPLSQLTQLAHAGAGYYPLGRNALWHGGVHFDSGTAALLDQSAVYCLADGEVVAYRIDEHSPSTTYVDDDQCVAKPFSRNFVLVRHRLAPPNIAGHSQTPPRLTFYSLYMHLQEGMFYRDDSKHVRPAFWPEEATDGAVVLQAPVAIKAADLVGHIGLYHCADTKRPESKLHLEVFSGDDVEGFIDASRAWAQQLPADEQTWLKLVAGTVVVPHQEGFGVAQCPVPGTAGVASGADLLLPKVLLDSLPPESKISSALGRKCTWYRLDGLLMDADNHPLDGWVCEEVGVTPWVSPWSWEGYSIVYSLDSSLGTLAALWRDLGRFSEAQLARFARVADEGNRSRIKSRLYDIIDRNRDGRITAAELQAAIRRPAHAQSISRLIIHTESEWSRPNKWDGLDELLGHSGATPHLNWLAEKQRINALCWWEEVAPKLGLPANGAVFHFHPVGLVGQFCAANPLAITPAQLKQIFPLADDADIEVVLNEINGRLVEFKLDTRLRQRHFFAQIKGEVGASMKGVTESWEYSPAVLKSFSAYYRAHPLEAEQDGHLKGASGRIVRRANQKEIGRKHFQRLNGNRIGHPSDGYDFRGRGLIQITGYEKYKGYMRDFNKYWSGDSPDTVRCPELINSTLNSIRSAVWFWLYKAPYSEIHGRGVLDVNDVTRIVNGGATGLTERKSAYILAERVLN
;
A
#
# COMPACT_ATOMS: atom_id res chain seq x y z
N MET A 1 32.76 12.02 -20.58
CA MET A 1 31.76 11.05 -20.11
C MET A 1 31.28 11.44 -18.72
N LEU A 2 30.37 12.40 -18.59
CA LEU A 2 29.68 12.73 -17.33
C LEU A 2 28.21 12.94 -17.65
N GLY A 3 27.37 12.08 -17.07
CA GLY A 3 25.96 11.89 -17.39
C GLY A 3 25.08 13.05 -16.94
N ARG A 4 24.15 13.42 -17.82
CA ARG A 4 23.15 14.48 -17.65
C ARG A 4 22.02 13.99 -16.75
N TRP A 5 21.69 14.74 -15.70
CA TRP A 5 20.56 14.52 -14.80
C TRP A 5 19.49 15.60 -15.07
N ARG A 6 18.22 15.19 -15.27
CA ARG A 6 17.11 16.05 -15.75
C ARG A 6 15.85 15.92 -14.88
N PRO A 7 15.34 17.02 -14.31
CA PRO A 7 14.08 17.05 -13.53
C PRO A 7 12.77 17.60 -14.17
N ILE A 8 11.55 17.44 -13.56
CA ILE A 8 10.23 18.20 -13.79
C ILE A 8 9.36 18.35 -12.49
N ILE A 9 8.90 19.53 -12.02
CA ILE A 9 7.65 20.30 -12.36
C ILE A 9 7.91 21.72 -12.93
N PHE A 10 9.13 22.20 -12.76
CA PHE A 10 9.66 23.48 -13.23
C PHE A 10 11.18 23.35 -13.40
N ASP A 11 11.61 22.29 -14.05
CA ASP A 11 12.77 21.60 -13.47
C ASP A 11 13.83 21.29 -14.55
N SER A 12 13.64 21.84 -15.75
CA SER A 12 14.70 21.95 -16.76
C SER A 12 14.73 23.27 -17.52
N PHE A 13 13.73 24.12 -17.31
CA PHE A 13 13.65 25.43 -17.94
C PHE A 13 14.89 26.29 -17.63
N VAL A 14 15.39 26.17 -16.39
CA VAL A 14 16.47 27.01 -15.88
C VAL A 14 17.83 26.68 -16.51
N GLU A 15 18.08 25.45 -16.94
CA GLU A 15 19.43 25.04 -17.37
C GLU A 15 19.79 25.59 -18.77
N LYS A 16 18.81 25.65 -19.69
CA LYS A 16 18.98 26.27 -21.01
C LYS A 16 19.11 27.80 -20.96
N LEU A 17 18.57 28.47 -19.92
CA LEU A 17 18.66 29.93 -19.74
C LEU A 17 20.10 30.44 -19.60
N SER A 18 21.00 29.66 -18.98
CA SER A 18 22.38 30.12 -18.73
C SER A 18 23.27 30.18 -19.98
N LYS A 19 22.89 29.47 -21.05
CA LYS A 19 23.64 29.48 -22.32
C LYS A 19 23.27 30.65 -23.22
N THR A 20 22.03 31.12 -23.19
CA THR A 20 21.55 32.15 -24.14
C THR A 20 21.85 33.58 -23.70
N VAL A 21 22.13 33.82 -22.40
CA VAL A 21 22.40 35.18 -21.88
C VAL A 21 23.85 35.63 -22.08
N LYS A 22 24.77 34.74 -22.49
CA LYS A 22 26.18 35.11 -22.70
C LYS A 22 26.50 35.73 -24.08
N ASP A 23 25.64 35.57 -25.08
CA ASP A 23 26.01 35.85 -26.48
C ASP A 23 25.16 36.93 -27.20
N GLN A 24 24.51 37.85 -26.49
CA GLN A 24 23.90 39.01 -27.14
C GLN A 24 24.42 40.34 -26.60
N ALA A 25 25.54 40.79 -27.19
CA ALA A 25 25.88 42.21 -27.25
C ALA A 25 24.94 42.94 -28.23
N PRO A 26 24.60 44.23 -28.01
CA PRO A 26 23.57 44.90 -28.79
C PRO A 26 24.08 45.30 -30.18
N GLY A 27 23.58 44.61 -31.20
CA GLY A 27 23.70 45.03 -32.60
C GLY A 27 22.58 46.00 -32.97
N ASN A 28 22.97 47.23 -33.33
CA ASN A 28 22.11 48.30 -33.82
C ASN A 28 21.16 47.83 -34.95
N LEU A 29 19.86 47.91 -34.72
CA LEU A 29 18.85 47.96 -35.79
C LEU A 29 17.91 49.14 -35.53
N LYS A 30 17.93 50.07 -36.48
CA LYS A 30 17.07 51.26 -36.53
C LYS A 30 15.61 50.83 -36.70
N ALA A 31 14.74 51.31 -35.82
CA ALA A 31 13.29 51.17 -35.95
C ALA A 31 12.74 52.32 -36.79
N GLU A 32 12.07 51.99 -37.90
CA GLU A 32 11.19 52.92 -38.61
C GLU A 32 9.82 52.97 -37.94
N SER A 33 9.26 54.18 -37.96
CA SER A 33 8.05 54.63 -37.28
C SER A 33 6.74 54.07 -37.85
N GLY A 34 5.84 53.60 -36.99
CA GLY A 34 4.43 53.37 -37.29
C GLY A 34 3.56 53.63 -36.04
N LYS A 35 2.55 54.50 -36.19
CA LYS A 35 1.73 55.14 -35.13
C LYS A 35 0.80 54.18 -34.35
N PRO A 36 0.36 54.57 -33.13
CA PRO A 36 -0.44 53.74 -32.23
C PRO A 36 -1.95 53.93 -32.43
N LEU A 37 -2.72 52.86 -32.20
CA LEU A 37 -4.16 52.91 -31.96
C LEU A 37 -4.43 52.55 -30.50
N ALA A 38 -4.97 53.53 -29.79
CA ALA A 38 -5.44 53.42 -28.43
C ALA A 38 -6.97 53.28 -28.43
N GLU A 39 -7.51 52.30 -27.72
CA GLU A 39 -8.88 52.38 -27.22
C GLU A 39 -8.93 52.00 -25.74
N LYS A 40 -9.38 52.98 -24.96
CA LYS A 40 -9.64 52.93 -23.52
C LYS A 40 -11.08 52.42 -23.33
N GLY A 41 -11.24 51.25 -22.71
CA GLY A 41 -12.50 50.82 -22.11
C GLY A 41 -12.48 51.05 -20.60
N LYS A 42 -13.32 51.97 -20.11
CA LYS A 42 -13.49 52.34 -18.70
C LYS A 42 -14.12 51.19 -17.89
N PHE A 43 -13.54 50.84 -16.74
CA PHE A 43 -14.25 50.20 -15.64
C PHE A 43 -14.35 51.18 -14.47
N SER A 44 -15.57 51.49 -14.03
CA SER A 44 -15.86 52.29 -12.85
C SER A 44 -17.11 51.77 -12.13
N GLY A 45 -16.97 51.51 -10.83
CA GLY A 45 -18.04 51.16 -9.89
C GLY A 45 -18.35 49.66 -9.88
N ILE A 46 -18.50 48.96 -8.76
CA ILE A 46 -19.03 49.37 -7.45
C ILE A 46 -18.37 48.51 -6.35
N SER A 47 -17.90 49.18 -5.30
CA SER A 47 -17.51 48.60 -4.01
C SER A 47 -18.72 48.51 -3.06
N ARG A 48 -18.69 47.51 -2.18
CA ARG A 48 -19.45 47.29 -0.91
C ARG A 48 -20.60 46.28 -0.98
N GLY A 49 -20.48 45.27 -0.12
CA GLY A 49 -21.56 44.36 0.26
C GLY A 49 -21.07 43.05 0.88
N TYR A 50 -20.23 43.10 1.94
CA TYR A 50 -19.98 41.95 2.81
C TYR A 50 -20.82 42.13 4.08
N SER A 51 -21.96 41.46 4.12
CA SER A 51 -22.65 41.04 5.35
C SER A 51 -23.78 40.08 4.98
N ASP A 52 -23.89 39.00 5.76
CA ASP A 52 -24.99 38.04 5.83
C ASP A 52 -24.89 36.77 4.96
N PHE A 53 -23.95 35.90 5.31
CA PHE A 53 -24.05 34.46 5.05
C PHE A 53 -25.05 33.83 6.04
N ASN A 54 -26.24 33.48 5.57
CA ASN A 54 -27.24 32.76 6.36
C ASN A 54 -26.98 31.24 6.26
N LEU A 55 -26.46 30.67 7.35
CA LEU A 55 -25.94 29.29 7.46
C LEU A 55 -27.03 28.20 7.60
N SER A 56 -28.30 28.49 7.29
CA SER A 56 -29.41 27.56 7.58
C SER A 56 -30.16 27.00 6.36
N ALA A 57 -29.61 27.11 5.15
CA ALA A 57 -30.31 26.65 3.94
C ALA A 57 -29.43 25.80 3.02
N LEU A 58 -28.90 24.67 3.53
CA LEU A 58 -28.45 23.57 2.66
C LEU A 58 -28.59 22.21 3.37
N VAL A 59 -29.83 21.82 3.67
CA VAL A 59 -30.15 20.42 4.00
C VAL A 59 -31.32 20.00 3.11
N LYS A 60 -30.99 19.33 2.01
CA LYS A 60 -31.77 18.29 1.32
C LYS A 60 -31.10 17.94 -0.02
N SER A 61 -30.04 17.15 0.04
CA SER A 61 -29.74 16.18 -1.02
C SER A 61 -29.57 14.83 -0.35
N GLY A 62 -30.30 13.82 -0.84
CA GLY A 62 -30.25 12.45 -0.34
C GLY A 62 -28.95 11.76 -0.77
N ALA A 63 -27.81 12.26 -0.29
CA ALA A 63 -26.52 11.58 -0.45
C ALA A 63 -26.42 10.45 0.58
N THR A 64 -26.09 9.25 0.11
CA THR A 64 -25.64 8.14 0.96
C THR A 64 -24.50 8.66 1.87
N PRO A 65 -24.48 8.36 3.18
CA PRO A 65 -23.40 8.85 4.05
C PRO A 65 -22.04 8.38 3.52
N ALA A 66 -21.09 9.31 3.34
CA ALA A 66 -19.72 8.98 2.97
C ALA A 66 -19.15 7.96 3.97
N MET A 67 -18.71 6.80 3.47
CA MET A 67 -18.14 5.73 4.28
C MET A 67 -16.77 6.14 4.82
N ASP A 68 -16.49 5.77 6.07
CA ASP A 68 -15.17 5.97 6.66
C ASP A 68 -14.13 5.08 5.93
N ALA A 69 -12.93 5.61 5.72
CA ALA A 69 -11.80 4.97 5.05
C ALA A 69 -11.22 3.86 5.94
N THR A 70 -11.81 2.66 5.83
CA THR A 70 -11.43 1.49 6.64
C THR A 70 -10.39 0.60 5.95
N ARG A 71 -10.27 0.67 4.62
CA ARG A 71 -9.24 -0.02 3.84
C ARG A 71 -8.30 0.97 3.17
N TRP A 72 -7.05 0.55 3.03
CA TRP A 72 -5.96 1.30 2.42
C TRP A 72 -5.17 0.40 1.47
N SER A 73 -4.58 0.99 0.42
CA SER A 73 -3.74 0.30 -0.56
C SER A 73 -2.70 1.26 -1.13
N HIS A 74 -1.49 0.75 -1.39
CA HIS A 74 -0.54 1.45 -2.25
C HIS A 74 -1.16 1.68 -3.65
N PRO A 75 -0.88 2.81 -4.34
CA PRO A 75 -1.48 3.11 -5.65
C PRO A 75 -1.12 2.11 -6.76
N PHE A 76 -0.11 1.26 -6.52
CA PHE A 76 0.33 0.17 -7.39
C PHE A 76 0.19 -1.22 -6.74
N LYS A 77 -0.62 -1.33 -5.67
CA LYS A 77 -0.82 -2.57 -4.89
C LYS A 77 0.47 -3.20 -4.34
N ASP A 78 1.53 -2.40 -4.16
CA ASP A 78 2.74 -2.86 -3.48
C ASP A 78 2.41 -3.39 -2.08
N GLN A 79 2.94 -4.57 -1.78
CA GLN A 79 2.75 -5.29 -0.53
C GLN A 79 3.98 -5.22 0.39
N ASN A 80 5.05 -4.54 -0.05
CA ASN A 80 6.21 -4.29 0.80
C ASN A 80 5.81 -3.48 2.05
N HIS A 81 6.59 -3.59 3.12
CA HIS A 81 6.34 -2.83 4.34
C HIS A 81 6.43 -1.30 4.09
N PRO A 82 5.71 -0.47 4.88
CA PRO A 82 5.61 0.98 4.66
C PRO A 82 6.94 1.73 4.47
N LEU A 83 7.98 1.37 5.21
CA LEU A 83 9.30 2.00 5.06
C LEU A 83 9.95 1.70 3.69
N SER A 84 9.78 0.48 3.17
CA SER A 84 10.24 0.14 1.82
C SER A 84 9.48 0.98 0.79
N GLN A 85 8.16 1.05 0.89
CA GLN A 85 7.34 1.85 -0.02
C GLN A 85 7.78 3.33 -0.06
N LEU A 86 8.12 3.91 1.10
CA LEU A 86 8.68 5.26 1.19
C LEU A 86 10.05 5.39 0.53
N THR A 87 10.99 4.48 0.84
CA THR A 87 12.36 4.58 0.32
C THR A 87 12.46 4.32 -1.19
N GLN A 88 11.55 3.54 -1.76
CA GLN A 88 11.45 3.32 -3.21
C GLN A 88 11.20 4.64 -3.98
N LEU A 89 10.55 5.63 -3.37
CA LEU A 89 10.34 6.95 -3.98
C LEU A 89 11.64 7.71 -4.22
N ALA A 90 12.74 7.33 -3.56
CA ALA A 90 14.07 7.86 -3.89
C ALA A 90 14.53 7.47 -5.30
N HIS A 91 13.86 6.52 -5.97
CA HIS A 91 14.14 6.17 -7.36
C HIS A 91 13.41 7.06 -8.36
N ALA A 92 12.45 7.88 -7.92
CA ALA A 92 11.72 8.77 -8.81
C ALA A 92 12.67 9.72 -9.57
N GLY A 93 12.45 9.77 -10.88
CA GLY A 93 13.12 10.61 -11.86
C GLY A 93 12.66 12.08 -11.83
N ALA A 94 11.64 12.42 -11.06
CA ALA A 94 11.10 13.78 -10.93
C ALA A 94 10.33 13.95 -9.61
N GLY A 95 10.10 15.20 -9.16
CA GLY A 95 9.14 15.59 -8.12
C GLY A 95 9.15 14.80 -6.79
N TYR A 96 9.70 15.40 -5.72
CA TYR A 96 9.62 14.85 -4.37
C TYR A 96 8.70 15.68 -3.46
N TYR A 97 7.92 15.04 -2.61
CA TYR A 97 7.26 15.76 -1.52
C TYR A 97 8.31 16.18 -0.47
N PRO A 98 8.31 17.42 0.05
CA PRO A 98 7.47 18.57 -0.31
C PRO A 98 8.13 19.54 -1.33
N LEU A 99 9.32 19.21 -1.85
CA LEU A 99 10.07 20.04 -2.80
C LEU A 99 10.40 19.29 -4.10
N GLY A 100 10.01 19.88 -5.23
CA GLY A 100 10.47 19.46 -6.55
C GLY A 100 11.99 19.60 -6.69
N ARG A 101 12.59 19.09 -7.77
CA ARG A 101 14.07 19.13 -7.87
C ARG A 101 14.63 20.54 -8.13
N ASN A 102 13.74 21.48 -8.43
CA ASN A 102 13.93 22.91 -8.56
C ASN A 102 13.77 23.64 -7.22
N ALA A 103 13.71 22.87 -6.13
CA ALA A 103 13.46 23.33 -4.77
C ALA A 103 12.15 24.12 -4.61
N LEU A 104 11.26 24.16 -5.61
CA LEU A 104 9.94 24.75 -5.50
C LEU A 104 9.00 23.81 -4.75
N TRP A 105 8.01 24.40 -4.11
CA TRP A 105 6.89 23.67 -3.51
C TRP A 105 6.31 22.63 -4.47
N HIS A 106 6.06 21.44 -3.96
CA HIS A 106 5.44 20.34 -4.67
C HIS A 106 4.53 19.55 -3.74
N GLY A 107 3.23 19.51 -4.07
CA GLY A 107 2.19 18.97 -3.20
C GLY A 107 2.13 17.44 -3.16
N GLY A 108 2.70 16.78 -4.16
CA GLY A 108 2.58 15.35 -4.37
C GLY A 108 3.90 14.59 -4.48
N VAL A 109 3.79 13.35 -4.95
CA VAL A 109 4.93 12.49 -5.34
C VAL A 109 4.75 12.02 -6.77
N HIS A 110 5.85 11.76 -7.45
CA HIS A 110 5.82 11.18 -8.80
C HIS A 110 6.14 9.68 -8.81
N PHE A 111 5.49 8.99 -9.73
CA PHE A 111 5.87 7.65 -10.16
C PHE A 111 6.17 7.67 -11.66
N ASP A 112 7.37 7.27 -12.03
CA ASP A 112 7.91 7.38 -13.38
C ASP A 112 8.77 6.17 -13.74
N SER A 113 9.59 6.28 -14.78
CA SER A 113 10.47 5.19 -15.22
C SER A 113 11.50 4.78 -14.16
N GLY A 114 11.85 5.66 -13.23
CA GLY A 114 12.77 5.37 -12.14
C GLY A 114 12.16 4.42 -11.11
N THR A 115 10.89 4.60 -10.76
CA THR A 115 10.15 3.72 -9.83
C THR A 115 9.61 2.46 -10.50
N ALA A 116 9.46 2.46 -11.83
CA ALA A 116 8.96 1.31 -12.59
C ALA A 116 9.86 0.06 -12.53
N ALA A 117 11.11 0.19 -12.10
CA ALA A 117 11.99 -0.95 -11.85
C ALA A 117 11.62 -1.74 -10.58
N LEU A 118 10.87 -1.11 -9.66
CA LEU A 118 10.52 -1.65 -8.34
C LEU A 118 9.02 -1.90 -8.19
N LEU A 119 8.21 -1.23 -9.00
CA LEU A 119 6.75 -1.25 -8.91
C LEU A 119 6.12 -1.67 -10.25
N ASP A 120 5.09 -2.51 -10.18
CA ASP A 120 4.22 -2.75 -11.32
C ASP A 120 3.32 -1.52 -11.55
N GLN A 121 3.76 -0.69 -12.49
CA GLN A 121 3.11 0.55 -12.87
C GLN A 121 2.10 0.39 -14.04
N SER A 122 1.65 -0.84 -14.31
CA SER A 122 0.70 -1.11 -15.39
C SER A 122 -0.66 -0.45 -15.19
N ALA A 123 -1.10 -0.23 -13.95
CA ALA A 123 -2.36 0.41 -13.62
C ALA A 123 -2.27 1.17 -12.28
N VAL A 124 -3.15 2.16 -12.10
CA VAL A 124 -3.22 3.04 -10.93
C VAL A 124 -4.49 2.74 -10.14
N TYR A 125 -4.36 2.59 -8.83
CA TYR A 125 -5.44 2.15 -7.94
C TYR A 125 -5.73 3.14 -6.81
N CYS A 126 -6.96 3.07 -6.30
CA CYS A 126 -7.43 3.95 -5.24
C CYS A 126 -6.69 3.70 -3.91
N LEU A 127 -6.30 4.77 -3.21
CA LEU A 127 -5.49 4.72 -1.99
C LEU A 127 -6.28 4.19 -0.79
N ALA A 128 -7.56 4.54 -0.73
CA ALA A 128 -8.44 4.21 0.37
C ALA A 128 -9.88 4.12 -0.11
N ASP A 129 -10.76 3.55 0.72
CA ASP A 129 -12.20 3.63 0.46
C ASP A 129 -12.64 5.11 0.39
N GLY A 130 -13.55 5.42 -0.54
CA GLY A 130 -14.02 6.78 -0.75
C GLY A 130 -15.05 6.89 -1.87
N GLU A 131 -15.12 8.07 -2.46
CA GLU A 131 -16.03 8.40 -3.55
C GLU A 131 -15.35 9.30 -4.58
N VAL A 132 -15.45 8.95 -5.85
CA VAL A 132 -15.02 9.81 -6.96
C VAL A 132 -15.96 11.01 -7.00
N VAL A 133 -15.39 12.21 -6.94
CA VAL A 133 -16.15 13.48 -6.89
C VAL A 133 -15.91 14.36 -8.11
N ALA A 134 -14.75 14.23 -8.75
CA ALA A 134 -14.44 14.93 -9.98
C ALA A 134 -13.43 14.16 -10.83
N TYR A 135 -13.44 14.41 -12.14
CA TYR A 135 -12.42 13.89 -13.06
C TYR A 135 -12.32 14.78 -14.30
N ARG A 136 -11.25 14.61 -15.06
CA ARG A 136 -11.07 15.14 -16.42
C ARG A 136 -10.46 14.05 -17.28
N ILE A 137 -11.06 13.77 -18.43
CA ILE A 137 -10.54 12.81 -19.41
C ILE A 137 -10.68 13.47 -20.78
N ASP A 138 -9.55 13.85 -21.34
CA ASP A 138 -9.44 14.30 -22.71
C ASP A 138 -9.41 13.10 -23.65
N GLU A 139 -10.04 13.25 -24.81
CA GLU A 139 -10.00 12.28 -25.90
C GLU A 139 -8.55 12.02 -26.34
N HIS A 140 -7.81 13.13 -26.47
CA HIS A 140 -6.41 13.22 -26.85
C HIS A 140 -5.69 14.21 -25.94
N SER A 141 -4.46 13.86 -25.55
CA SER A 141 -3.61 14.73 -24.74
C SER A 141 -3.29 16.04 -25.48
N PRO A 142 -3.44 17.22 -24.84
CA PRO A 142 -3.03 18.48 -25.45
C PRO A 142 -1.51 18.52 -25.63
N SER A 143 -1.05 19.45 -26.47
CA SER A 143 0.38 19.71 -26.69
C SER A 143 0.70 21.18 -26.53
N THR A 144 1.89 21.46 -26.01
CA THR A 144 2.48 22.79 -25.95
C THR A 144 3.70 22.85 -26.86
N THR A 145 3.81 23.90 -27.67
CA THR A 145 4.92 24.08 -28.60
C THR A 145 6.07 24.83 -27.94
N TYR A 146 7.26 24.25 -27.94
CA TYR A 146 8.50 24.85 -27.44
C TYR A 146 9.48 25.09 -28.59
N VAL A 147 10.39 26.05 -28.42
CA VAL A 147 11.55 26.26 -29.27
C VAL A 147 12.73 25.45 -28.73
N ASP A 148 13.15 24.43 -29.47
CA ASP A 148 14.28 23.54 -29.18
C ASP A 148 15.26 23.56 -30.37
N ASP A 149 16.50 24.00 -30.15
CA ASP A 149 17.53 24.15 -31.19
C ASP A 149 17.00 24.88 -32.46
N ASP A 150 16.36 26.04 -32.26
CA ASP A 150 15.70 26.89 -33.27
C ASP A 150 14.53 26.23 -34.03
N GLN A 151 14.02 25.09 -33.55
CA GLN A 151 12.86 24.41 -34.10
C GLN A 151 11.66 24.43 -33.15
N CYS A 152 10.47 24.64 -33.70
CA CYS A 152 9.22 24.49 -32.96
C CYS A 152 8.87 23.01 -32.81
N VAL A 153 8.88 22.51 -31.58
CA VAL A 153 8.57 21.12 -31.24
C VAL A 153 7.31 21.10 -30.38
N ALA A 154 6.26 20.44 -30.87
CA ALA A 154 5.07 20.15 -30.10
C ALA A 154 5.36 19.05 -29.07
N LYS A 155 5.04 19.31 -27.80
CA LYS A 155 5.28 18.40 -26.68
C LYS A 155 3.95 18.05 -26.00
N PRO A 156 3.45 16.79 -26.15
CA PRO A 156 2.19 16.37 -25.55
C PRO A 156 2.30 16.19 -24.03
N PHE A 157 1.22 16.45 -23.31
CA PHE A 157 1.16 16.24 -21.87
C PHE A 157 -0.26 15.89 -21.44
N SER A 158 -0.41 14.88 -20.59
CA SER A 158 -1.69 14.57 -19.99
C SER A 158 -2.06 15.61 -18.93
N ARG A 159 -3.28 16.16 -19.05
CA ARG A 159 -3.95 16.92 -17.99
C ARG A 159 -5.15 16.17 -17.42
N ASN A 160 -5.22 14.86 -17.64
CA ASN A 160 -6.31 14.04 -17.14
C ASN A 160 -6.12 13.74 -15.65
N PHE A 161 -7.21 13.76 -14.91
CA PHE A 161 -7.18 13.47 -13.49
C PHE A 161 -8.43 12.77 -12.99
N VAL A 162 -8.28 12.13 -11.83
CA VAL A 162 -9.38 11.69 -10.98
C VAL A 162 -9.17 12.25 -9.58
N LEU A 163 -10.24 12.78 -9.00
CA LEU A 163 -10.28 13.30 -7.63
C LEU A 163 -11.23 12.44 -6.80
N VAL A 164 -10.70 11.82 -5.75
CA VAL A 164 -11.46 10.97 -4.83
C VAL A 164 -11.54 11.66 -3.48
N ARG A 165 -12.75 11.77 -2.91
CA ARG A 165 -13.00 12.23 -1.55
C ARG A 165 -13.05 11.03 -0.60
N HIS A 166 -12.42 11.17 0.54
CA HIS A 166 -12.32 10.16 1.58
C HIS A 166 -12.72 10.75 2.94
N ARG A 167 -13.04 9.87 3.89
CA ARG A 167 -13.35 10.26 5.27
C ARG A 167 -12.50 9.44 6.23
N LEU A 168 -11.55 10.08 6.92
CA LEU A 168 -10.67 9.43 7.88
C LEU A 168 -11.29 9.52 9.29
N ALA A 169 -11.37 8.39 10.01
CA ALA A 169 -11.86 8.35 11.39
C ALA A 169 -11.24 7.17 12.16
N PRO A 170 -10.83 7.35 13.43
CA PRO A 170 -10.38 6.25 14.28
C PRO A 170 -11.49 5.23 14.56
N PRO A 171 -11.12 4.00 14.96
CA PRO A 171 -12.10 2.98 15.30
C PRO A 171 -12.99 3.44 16.47
N ASN A 172 -14.23 2.99 16.45
CA ASN A 172 -15.17 3.23 17.54
C ASN A 172 -14.73 2.48 18.79
N ILE A 173 -14.86 3.12 19.96
CA ILE A 173 -14.60 2.48 21.24
C ILE A 173 -15.88 1.77 21.70
N ALA A 174 -15.80 0.46 21.91
CA ALA A 174 -16.96 -0.33 22.34
C ALA A 174 -17.55 0.21 23.65
N GLY A 175 -18.88 0.35 23.69
CA GLY A 175 -19.61 0.86 24.86
C GLY A 175 -19.50 2.37 25.10
N HIS A 176 -18.82 3.13 24.24
CA HIS A 176 -18.77 4.60 24.31
C HIS A 176 -19.82 5.23 23.39
N SER A 177 -20.51 6.27 23.88
CA SER A 177 -21.52 7.02 23.12
C SER A 177 -20.95 8.17 22.29
N GLN A 178 -19.66 8.47 22.44
CA GLN A 178 -18.99 9.54 21.70
C GLN A 178 -18.68 9.08 20.27
N THR A 179 -18.80 10.00 19.32
CA THR A 179 -18.40 9.75 17.93
C THR A 179 -16.92 10.07 17.74
N PRO A 180 -16.16 9.25 17.00
CA PRO A 180 -14.76 9.53 16.71
C PRO A 180 -14.61 10.83 15.90
N PRO A 181 -13.47 11.55 16.06
CA PRO A 181 -13.15 12.70 15.22
C PRO A 181 -13.04 12.27 13.75
N ARG A 182 -13.37 13.18 12.83
CA ARG A 182 -13.36 12.89 11.39
C ARG A 182 -12.64 13.96 10.61
N LEU A 183 -11.97 13.54 9.56
CA LEU A 183 -11.31 14.40 8.59
C LEU A 183 -11.72 14.02 7.18
N THR A 184 -12.19 14.99 6.41
CA THR A 184 -12.37 14.85 4.97
C THR A 184 -11.04 15.13 4.28
N PHE A 185 -10.58 14.21 3.46
CA PHE A 185 -9.39 14.41 2.63
C PHE A 185 -9.63 13.94 1.21
N TYR A 186 -8.77 14.37 0.31
CA TYR A 186 -8.87 14.10 -1.12
C TYR A 186 -7.58 13.47 -1.61
N SER A 187 -7.68 12.51 -2.52
CA SER A 187 -6.56 12.04 -3.32
C SER A 187 -6.76 12.46 -4.78
N LEU A 188 -5.73 13.09 -5.34
CA LEU A 188 -5.68 13.54 -6.74
C LEU A 188 -4.69 12.67 -7.51
N TYR A 189 -5.19 12.01 -8.55
CA TYR A 189 -4.42 11.20 -9.48
C TYR A 189 -4.30 11.96 -10.78
N MET A 190 -3.14 12.56 -11.05
CA MET A 190 -2.91 13.48 -12.16
C MET A 190 -1.99 12.85 -13.21
N HIS A 191 -2.13 13.29 -14.47
CA HIS A 191 -1.42 12.76 -15.63
C HIS A 191 -1.85 11.33 -16.01
N LEU A 192 -3.15 11.03 -15.93
CA LEU A 192 -3.71 9.73 -16.36
C LEU A 192 -3.79 9.60 -17.88
N GLN A 193 -3.97 8.39 -18.40
CA GLN A 193 -4.11 8.14 -19.84
C GLN A 193 -5.30 8.87 -20.48
N GLU A 194 -5.20 9.09 -21.79
CA GLU A 194 -6.24 9.70 -22.64
C GLU A 194 -7.35 8.71 -23.01
N GLY A 195 -8.51 9.22 -23.46
CA GLY A 195 -9.64 8.38 -23.83
C GLY A 195 -9.31 7.36 -24.93
N MET A 196 -8.53 7.78 -25.94
CA MET A 196 -8.15 6.90 -27.05
C MET A 196 -7.39 5.65 -26.60
N PHE A 197 -6.57 5.75 -25.55
CA PHE A 197 -5.84 4.61 -24.99
C PHE A 197 -6.76 3.42 -24.66
N TYR A 198 -7.99 3.70 -24.22
CA TYR A 198 -8.97 2.68 -23.85
C TYR A 198 -9.82 2.20 -25.03
N ARG A 199 -9.94 3.00 -26.09
CA ARG A 199 -10.68 2.62 -27.31
C ARG A 199 -9.82 1.82 -28.28
N ASP A 200 -8.54 2.13 -28.35
CA ASP A 200 -7.60 1.50 -29.29
C ASP A 200 -7.26 0.06 -28.89
N ASP A 201 -7.27 -0.27 -27.59
CA ASP A 201 -7.07 -1.63 -27.10
C ASP A 201 -8.06 -2.01 -25.98
N SER A 202 -8.97 -2.92 -26.31
CA SER A 202 -9.94 -3.50 -25.36
C SER A 202 -9.33 -4.21 -24.15
N LYS A 203 -8.03 -4.52 -24.16
CA LYS A 203 -7.32 -5.07 -22.99
C LYS A 203 -7.12 -4.04 -21.88
N HIS A 204 -7.14 -2.74 -22.21
CA HIS A 204 -7.04 -1.67 -21.23
C HIS A 204 -8.40 -1.42 -20.61
N VAL A 205 -8.57 -1.91 -19.37
CA VAL A 205 -9.85 -1.78 -18.66
C VAL A 205 -10.09 -0.31 -18.31
N ARG A 206 -11.18 0.26 -18.80
CA ARG A 206 -11.60 1.61 -18.43
C ARG A 206 -12.22 1.61 -17.03
N PRO A 207 -11.87 2.57 -16.14
CA PRO A 207 -12.55 2.73 -14.86
C PRO A 207 -14.07 2.87 -15.04
N ALA A 208 -14.86 2.18 -14.23
CA ALA A 208 -16.31 2.10 -14.40
C ALA A 208 -17.04 3.45 -14.27
N PHE A 209 -16.47 4.38 -13.50
CA PHE A 209 -17.02 5.72 -13.28
C PHE A 209 -16.67 6.72 -14.39
N TRP A 210 -15.82 6.34 -15.34
CA TRP A 210 -15.59 7.17 -16.52
C TRP A 210 -16.78 7.05 -17.50
N PRO A 211 -17.10 8.11 -18.25
CA PRO A 211 -18.03 8.03 -19.37
C PRO A 211 -17.40 7.29 -20.57
N GLU A 212 -18.23 6.85 -21.52
CA GLU A 212 -17.75 6.28 -22.79
C GLU A 212 -17.16 7.35 -23.71
N GLU A 213 -17.71 8.56 -23.68
CA GLU A 213 -17.21 9.72 -24.42
C GLU A 213 -16.34 10.60 -23.52
N ALA A 214 -15.23 11.12 -24.05
CA ALA A 214 -14.37 12.05 -23.33
C ALA A 214 -15.11 13.36 -23.02
N THR A 215 -14.69 14.03 -21.94
CA THR A 215 -15.37 15.24 -21.44
C THR A 215 -14.66 16.52 -21.86
N ASP A 216 -13.37 16.43 -22.25
CA ASP A 216 -12.47 17.53 -22.64
C ASP A 216 -12.40 18.74 -21.66
N GLY A 217 -12.96 18.57 -20.47
CA GLY A 217 -13.06 19.54 -19.37
C GLY A 217 -13.27 18.84 -18.02
N ALA A 218 -13.11 19.58 -16.91
CA ALA A 218 -13.31 19.00 -15.58
C ALA A 218 -14.81 18.81 -15.29
N VAL A 219 -15.18 17.59 -14.92
CA VAL A 219 -16.52 17.22 -14.50
C VAL A 219 -16.55 17.07 -12.99
N VAL A 220 -17.47 17.77 -12.34
CA VAL A 220 -17.82 17.54 -10.93
C VAL A 220 -19.12 16.77 -10.89
N LEU A 221 -19.08 15.60 -10.27
CA LEU A 221 -20.21 14.69 -10.22
C LEU A 221 -21.30 15.22 -9.28
N GLN A 222 -22.54 15.31 -9.77
CA GLN A 222 -23.70 15.64 -8.93
C GLN A 222 -23.96 14.53 -7.90
N ALA A 223 -23.77 13.27 -8.31
CA ALA A 223 -23.81 12.10 -7.45
C ALA A 223 -22.42 11.45 -7.46
N PRO A 224 -21.66 11.52 -6.35
CA PRO A 224 -20.37 10.85 -6.25
C PRO A 224 -20.48 9.34 -6.46
N VAL A 225 -19.41 8.74 -7.01
CA VAL A 225 -19.37 7.29 -7.28
C VAL A 225 -18.49 6.61 -6.25
N ALA A 226 -19.04 5.65 -5.50
CA ALA A 226 -18.27 4.89 -4.51
C ALA A 226 -17.10 4.14 -5.17
N ILE A 227 -15.95 4.16 -4.52
CA ILE A 227 -14.73 3.46 -4.94
C ILE A 227 -14.02 2.89 -3.72
N LYS A 228 -13.54 1.65 -3.81
CA LYS A 228 -12.83 0.98 -2.71
C LYS A 228 -11.33 1.15 -2.87
N ALA A 229 -10.61 1.02 -1.75
CA ALA A 229 -9.16 0.85 -1.82
C ALA A 229 -8.80 -0.30 -2.78
N ALA A 230 -7.75 -0.12 -3.59
CA ALA A 230 -7.30 -1.09 -4.61
C ALA A 230 -8.21 -1.24 -5.85
N ASP A 231 -9.31 -0.48 -5.97
CA ASP A 231 -10.09 -0.38 -7.21
C ASP A 231 -9.35 0.47 -8.25
N LEU A 232 -9.59 0.18 -9.53
CA LEU A 232 -8.92 0.84 -10.66
C LEU A 232 -9.34 2.31 -10.78
N VAL A 233 -8.36 3.21 -10.80
CA VAL A 233 -8.54 4.66 -11.02
C VAL A 233 -8.16 5.07 -12.44
N GLY A 234 -7.18 4.41 -13.04
CA GLY A 234 -6.73 4.71 -14.40
C GLY A 234 -5.39 4.06 -14.74
N HIS A 235 -4.77 4.53 -15.82
CA HIS A 235 -3.43 4.11 -16.24
C HIS A 235 -2.51 5.32 -16.32
N ILE A 236 -1.20 5.12 -16.15
CA ILE A 236 -0.20 6.20 -16.19
C ILE A 236 -0.15 6.80 -17.59
N GLY A 237 -0.41 8.11 -17.71
CA GLY A 237 -0.36 8.87 -18.94
C GLY A 237 1.03 9.35 -19.32
N LEU A 238 1.12 9.99 -20.48
CA LEU A 238 2.35 10.56 -20.99
C LEU A 238 2.52 12.02 -20.58
N TYR A 239 3.76 12.40 -20.27
CA TYR A 239 4.14 13.77 -19.99
C TYR A 239 5.44 14.10 -20.74
N HIS A 240 5.39 15.06 -21.67
CA HIS A 240 6.56 15.52 -22.42
C HIS A 240 7.05 16.88 -21.89
N CYS A 241 8.24 16.84 -21.33
CA CYS A 241 8.84 17.96 -20.63
C CYS A 241 9.56 18.90 -21.58
N ALA A 242 9.64 20.18 -21.22
CA ALA A 242 10.18 21.23 -22.09
C ALA A 242 11.62 20.94 -22.59
N ASP A 243 12.45 20.27 -21.80
CA ASP A 243 13.83 19.93 -22.16
C ASP A 243 14.03 18.51 -22.70
N THR A 244 13.11 17.57 -22.46
CA THR A 244 13.34 16.17 -22.81
C THR A 244 13.08 15.92 -24.29
N LYS A 245 13.82 14.97 -24.86
CA LYS A 245 13.66 14.61 -26.28
C LYS A 245 12.46 13.71 -26.54
N ARG A 246 11.94 13.04 -25.51
CA ARG A 246 10.85 12.07 -25.62
C ARG A 246 9.88 12.24 -24.43
N PRO A 247 8.59 11.91 -24.63
CA PRO A 247 7.63 11.81 -23.53
C PRO A 247 8.00 10.69 -22.55
N GLU A 248 7.57 10.84 -21.31
CA GLU A 248 7.74 9.86 -20.24
C GLU A 248 6.39 9.46 -19.67
N SER A 249 6.24 8.19 -19.27
CA SER A 249 5.12 7.76 -18.43
C SER A 249 5.29 8.35 -17.03
N LYS A 250 4.30 9.11 -16.56
CA LYS A 250 4.39 9.82 -15.28
C LYS A 250 3.02 9.89 -14.60
N LEU A 251 2.95 9.48 -13.35
CA LEU A 251 1.82 9.75 -12.46
C LEU A 251 2.26 10.81 -11.46
N HIS A 252 1.43 11.82 -11.24
CA HIS A 252 1.53 12.70 -10.09
C HIS A 252 0.40 12.36 -9.12
N LEU A 253 0.74 12.05 -7.88
CA LEU A 253 -0.21 11.71 -6.83
C LEU A 253 -0.11 12.70 -5.67
N GLU A 254 -1.22 13.34 -5.33
CA GLU A 254 -1.32 14.31 -4.24
C GLU A 254 -2.43 13.90 -3.27
N VAL A 255 -2.23 14.18 -1.97
CA VAL A 255 -3.27 14.03 -0.96
C VAL A 255 -3.39 15.33 -0.17
N PHE A 256 -4.61 15.86 -0.05
CA PHE A 256 -4.84 17.13 0.64
C PHE A 256 -6.18 17.18 1.38
N SER A 257 -6.32 18.12 2.32
CA SER A 257 -7.55 18.40 3.04
C SER A 257 -7.82 19.89 3.17
N GLY A 258 -9.08 20.29 2.99
CA GLY A 258 -9.58 21.64 3.30
C GLY A 258 -10.17 21.77 4.71
N ASP A 259 -10.20 20.70 5.49
CA ASP A 259 -10.73 20.69 6.86
C ASP A 259 -9.71 21.24 7.87
N ASP A 260 -10.15 21.45 9.11
CA ASP A 260 -9.27 21.76 10.25
C ASP A 260 -8.44 20.54 10.67
N VAL A 261 -7.29 20.37 10.02
CA VAL A 261 -6.35 19.27 10.27
C VAL A 261 -5.72 19.35 11.66
N GLU A 262 -5.45 20.55 12.16
CA GLU A 262 -4.85 20.74 13.49
C GLU A 262 -5.83 20.28 14.59
N GLY A 263 -7.06 20.79 14.56
CA GLY A 263 -8.11 20.38 15.49
C GLY A 263 -8.45 18.89 15.40
N PHE A 264 -8.42 18.33 14.19
CA PHE A 264 -8.60 16.89 14.00
C PHE A 264 -7.46 16.06 14.61
N ILE A 265 -6.19 16.44 14.40
CA ILE A 265 -5.04 15.72 14.96
C ILE A 265 -5.07 15.74 16.49
N ASP A 266 -5.40 16.88 17.09
CA ASP A 266 -5.53 17.00 18.55
C ASP A 266 -6.65 16.12 19.09
N ALA A 267 -7.83 16.13 18.44
CA ALA A 267 -8.92 15.25 18.79
C ALA A 267 -8.59 13.76 18.59
N SER A 268 -7.87 13.42 17.51
CA SER A 268 -7.41 12.07 17.21
C SER A 268 -6.41 11.57 18.26
N ARG A 269 -5.49 12.43 18.71
CA ARG A 269 -4.54 12.12 19.80
C ARG A 269 -5.26 11.85 21.11
N ALA A 270 -6.24 12.68 21.46
CA ALA A 270 -7.08 12.45 22.65
C ALA A 270 -7.91 11.16 22.55
N TRP A 271 -8.37 10.81 21.35
CA TRP A 271 -9.07 9.55 21.09
C TRP A 271 -8.14 8.34 21.20
N ALA A 272 -6.93 8.43 20.66
CA ALA A 272 -5.94 7.36 20.66
C ALA A 272 -5.51 6.92 22.07
N GLN A 273 -5.53 7.84 23.05
CA GLN A 273 -5.27 7.52 24.46
C GLN A 273 -6.32 6.60 25.09
N GLN A 274 -7.52 6.55 24.51
CA GLN A 274 -8.65 5.74 24.99
C GLN A 274 -8.80 4.43 24.21
N LEU A 275 -8.04 4.25 23.12
CA LEU A 275 -8.07 3.02 22.35
C LEU A 275 -7.46 1.85 23.15
N PRO A 276 -7.94 0.61 22.96
CA PRO A 276 -7.37 -0.54 23.63
C PRO A 276 -5.92 -0.80 23.15
N ALA A 277 -5.16 -1.54 23.95
CA ALA A 277 -3.72 -1.72 23.74
C ALA A 277 -3.37 -2.45 22.42
N ASP A 278 -4.30 -3.22 21.85
CA ASP A 278 -4.15 -3.88 20.55
C ASP A 278 -4.14 -2.90 19.35
N GLU A 279 -4.66 -1.69 19.54
CA GLU A 279 -4.56 -0.59 18.57
C GLU A 279 -3.18 0.11 18.57
N GLN A 280 -2.28 -0.23 19.50
CA GLN A 280 -0.90 0.25 19.53
C GLN A 280 -0.01 -0.62 18.64
N THR A 281 -0.10 -0.38 17.33
CA THR A 281 0.49 -1.23 16.30
C THR A 281 1.85 -0.74 15.77
N TRP A 282 2.46 0.29 16.36
CA TRP A 282 3.78 0.79 15.95
C TRP A 282 4.75 0.85 17.12
N LEU A 283 5.89 0.17 17.01
CA LEU A 283 7.00 0.26 17.96
C LEU A 283 7.80 1.54 17.67
N LYS A 284 8.00 2.39 18.67
CA LYS A 284 8.83 3.59 18.56
C LYS A 284 10.25 3.32 19.05
N LEU A 285 11.21 3.35 18.14
CA LEU A 285 12.62 3.47 18.47
C LEU A 285 12.99 4.95 18.49
N VAL A 286 13.44 5.46 19.64
CA VAL A 286 13.88 6.84 19.78
C VAL A 286 15.31 7.01 19.27
N ALA A 287 15.67 8.21 18.82
CA ALA A 287 17.07 8.57 18.59
C ALA A 287 17.88 8.25 19.86
N GLY A 288 19.04 7.62 19.69
CA GLY A 288 19.83 7.09 20.80
C GLY A 288 19.57 5.61 21.11
N THR A 289 18.63 4.95 20.42
CA THR A 289 18.40 3.51 20.58
C THR A 289 19.67 2.74 20.23
N VAL A 290 20.17 1.94 21.17
CA VAL A 290 21.41 1.17 20.98
C VAL A 290 21.15 -0.01 20.05
N VAL A 291 21.92 -0.08 18.97
CA VAL A 291 21.99 -1.22 18.05
C VAL A 291 23.20 -2.06 18.40
N VAL A 292 22.97 -3.29 18.86
CA VAL A 292 24.03 -4.23 19.21
C VAL A 292 24.42 -5.04 17.97
N PRO A 293 25.68 -4.97 17.49
CA PRO A 293 26.11 -5.73 16.33
C PRO A 293 25.87 -7.24 16.52
N HIS A 294 25.49 -7.93 15.45
CA HIS A 294 25.31 -9.38 15.51
C HIS A 294 26.66 -10.09 15.79
N GLN A 295 26.64 -11.09 16.66
CA GLN A 295 27.79 -11.96 16.96
C GLN A 295 27.42 -13.41 16.68
N GLU A 296 28.38 -14.21 16.17
CA GLU A 296 28.20 -15.65 16.01
C GLU A 296 27.86 -16.29 17.37
N GLY A 297 26.76 -17.04 17.42
CA GLY A 297 26.23 -17.65 18.64
C GLY A 297 25.03 -16.94 19.25
N PHE A 298 24.68 -15.72 18.80
CA PHE A 298 23.45 -15.07 19.25
C PHE A 298 22.19 -15.85 18.86
N GLY A 299 21.38 -16.18 19.87
CA GLY A 299 20.16 -16.97 19.76
C GLY A 299 19.46 -17.12 21.12
N VAL A 300 18.52 -18.07 21.24
CA VAL A 300 17.75 -18.26 22.48
C VAL A 300 18.65 -18.61 23.70
N ALA A 301 19.76 -19.32 23.46
CA ALA A 301 20.70 -19.73 24.51
C ALA A 301 21.69 -18.63 24.93
N GLN A 302 21.94 -17.66 24.05
CA GLN A 302 22.89 -16.58 24.27
C GLN A 302 22.35 -15.33 23.55
N CYS A 303 21.73 -14.42 24.29
CA CYS A 303 21.14 -13.21 23.72
C CYS A 303 21.90 -11.97 24.18
N PRO A 304 21.80 -10.84 23.46
CA PRO A 304 22.23 -9.56 23.99
C PRO A 304 21.53 -9.26 25.32
N VAL A 305 22.22 -8.57 26.23
CA VAL A 305 21.64 -8.07 27.48
C VAL A 305 21.52 -6.55 27.44
N PRO A 306 20.51 -5.94 28.10
CA PRO A 306 20.44 -4.48 28.21
C PRO A 306 21.76 -3.91 28.75
N GLY A 307 22.34 -2.93 28.05
CA GLY A 307 23.66 -2.36 28.37
C GLY A 307 24.85 -3.01 27.65
N THR A 308 24.60 -4.00 26.78
CA THR A 308 25.64 -4.52 25.86
C THR A 308 26.14 -3.38 24.96
N ALA A 309 27.45 -3.34 24.69
CA ALA A 309 28.06 -2.33 23.84
C ALA A 309 27.44 -2.36 22.44
N GLY A 310 27.07 -1.19 21.92
CA GLY A 310 26.48 -1.02 20.60
C GLY A 310 26.58 0.44 20.16
N VAL A 311 26.06 0.73 18.97
CA VAL A 311 26.07 2.07 18.39
C VAL A 311 24.67 2.66 18.49
N ALA A 312 24.56 3.92 18.91
CA ALA A 312 23.30 4.62 19.05
C ALA A 312 22.74 5.04 17.68
N SER A 313 21.43 4.82 17.47
CA SER A 313 20.71 5.34 16.31
C SER A 313 20.69 6.87 16.30
N GLY A 314 20.81 7.47 15.12
CA GLY A 314 20.84 8.91 14.94
C GLY A 314 19.47 9.59 14.80
N ALA A 315 18.38 8.83 14.75
CA ALA A 315 17.03 9.35 14.51
C ALA A 315 15.95 8.42 15.09
N ASP A 316 14.76 8.99 15.32
CA ASP A 316 13.55 8.24 15.65
C ASP A 316 13.12 7.38 14.45
N LEU A 317 12.57 6.20 14.73
CA LEU A 317 11.98 5.31 13.73
C LEU A 317 10.77 4.58 14.32
N LEU A 318 9.61 4.71 13.69
CA LEU A 318 8.46 3.85 13.97
C LEU A 318 8.50 2.62 13.08
N LEU A 319 8.41 1.45 13.71
CA LEU A 319 8.34 0.16 13.04
C LEU A 319 6.92 -0.40 13.18
N PRO A 320 6.24 -0.74 12.08
CA PRO A 320 4.92 -1.34 12.18
C PRO A 320 5.07 -2.73 12.79
N LYS A 321 4.16 -3.10 13.70
CA LYS A 321 4.07 -4.43 14.31
C LYS A 321 4.17 -5.54 13.26
N VAL A 322 3.54 -5.27 12.13
CA VAL A 322 3.48 -6.10 10.94
C VAL A 322 4.85 -6.47 10.36
N LEU A 323 5.80 -5.54 10.38
CA LEU A 323 7.19 -5.77 9.97
C LEU A 323 7.89 -6.67 10.99
N LEU A 324 7.72 -6.38 12.28
CA LEU A 324 8.33 -7.14 13.37
C LEU A 324 7.80 -8.59 13.42
N ASP A 325 6.51 -8.78 13.21
CA ASP A 325 5.87 -10.09 13.14
C ASP A 325 6.39 -10.91 11.96
N SER A 326 6.67 -10.24 10.83
CA SER A 326 7.20 -10.87 9.62
C SER A 326 8.67 -11.27 9.67
N LEU A 327 9.43 -10.77 10.65
CA LEU A 327 10.83 -11.14 10.83
C LEU A 327 10.95 -12.66 11.03
N PRO A 328 11.98 -13.30 10.46
CA PRO A 328 12.17 -14.72 10.61
C PRO A 328 12.51 -15.06 12.08
N PRO A 329 12.25 -16.30 12.56
CA PRO A 329 12.46 -16.66 13.95
C PRO A 329 13.88 -16.39 14.48
N GLU A 330 14.90 -16.59 13.65
CA GLU A 330 16.30 -16.31 13.96
C GLU A 330 16.63 -14.82 14.15
N SER A 331 15.75 -13.93 13.72
CA SER A 331 15.84 -12.48 13.91
C SER A 331 15.03 -12.00 15.12
N LYS A 332 14.51 -12.92 15.94
CA LYS A 332 13.72 -12.61 17.14
C LYS A 332 14.20 -13.43 18.33
N ILE A 333 14.53 -12.76 19.43
CA ILE A 333 14.90 -13.44 20.68
C ILE A 333 14.09 -12.85 21.83
N SER A 334 13.20 -13.65 22.41
CA SER A 334 12.50 -13.27 23.65
C SER A 334 13.31 -13.73 24.85
N SER A 335 13.74 -12.80 25.70
CA SER A 335 14.42 -13.11 26.95
C SER A 335 13.50 -12.91 28.14
N ALA A 336 13.50 -13.89 29.04
CA ALA A 336 12.82 -13.83 30.34
C ALA A 336 13.78 -13.60 31.51
N LEU A 337 15.08 -13.43 31.25
CA LEU A 337 16.10 -13.18 32.27
C LEU A 337 16.07 -11.70 32.68
N GLY A 338 15.40 -11.40 33.80
CA GLY A 338 15.25 -10.04 34.31
C GLY A 338 13.97 -9.37 33.83
N ARG A 339 14.08 -8.14 33.27
CA ARG A 339 12.94 -7.46 32.65
C ARG A 339 12.55 -8.17 31.35
N LYS A 340 11.25 -8.35 31.10
CA LYS A 340 10.75 -8.97 29.86
C LYS A 340 11.18 -8.10 28.68
N CYS A 341 11.97 -8.65 27.77
CA CYS A 341 12.35 -7.97 26.55
C CYS A 341 12.35 -8.89 25.34
N THR A 342 12.11 -8.29 24.18
CA THR A 342 12.22 -8.91 22.87
C THR A 342 13.32 -8.22 22.08
N TRP A 343 14.29 -8.99 21.61
CA TRP A 343 15.31 -8.48 20.71
C TRP A 343 14.90 -8.75 19.27
N TYR A 344 14.96 -7.71 18.45
CA TYR A 344 14.70 -7.77 17.02
C TYR A 344 16.00 -7.49 16.27
N ARG A 345 16.40 -8.37 15.37
CA ARG A 345 17.48 -8.09 14.42
C ARG A 345 16.92 -7.29 13.25
N LEU A 346 17.41 -6.06 13.10
CA LEU A 346 16.96 -5.09 12.12
C LEU A 346 18.16 -4.64 11.28
N ASP A 347 18.28 -5.20 10.09
CA ASP A 347 19.35 -4.87 9.15
C ASP A 347 18.81 -3.91 8.07
N GLY A 348 19.60 -2.90 7.69
CA GLY A 348 19.27 -1.91 6.67
C GLY A 348 18.22 -0.85 7.06
N LEU A 349 17.78 -0.83 8.33
CA LEU A 349 16.72 0.06 8.80
C LEU A 349 17.22 1.27 9.60
N LEU A 350 18.28 1.08 10.39
CA LEU A 350 18.79 2.06 11.33
C LEU A 350 20.11 2.65 10.83
N MET A 351 20.38 3.89 11.24
CA MET A 351 21.57 4.64 10.88
C MET A 351 22.09 5.35 12.14
N ASP A 352 23.40 5.57 12.25
CA ASP A 352 23.98 6.38 13.32
C ASP A 352 23.78 7.90 13.09
N ALA A 353 24.37 8.72 13.97
CA ALA A 353 24.33 10.18 13.87
C ALA A 353 25.04 10.73 12.62
N ASP A 354 25.96 9.96 12.02
CA ASP A 354 26.72 10.31 10.83
C ASP A 354 26.12 9.72 9.54
N ASN A 355 25.00 8.98 9.66
CA ASN A 355 24.30 8.23 8.62
C ASN A 355 25.00 6.96 8.12
N HIS A 356 25.87 6.34 8.93
CA HIS A 356 26.36 5.00 8.63
C HIS A 356 25.27 3.97 8.97
N PRO A 357 25.03 2.97 8.09
CA PRO A 357 24.09 1.89 8.36
C PRO A 357 24.44 1.12 9.64
N LEU A 358 23.40 0.81 10.42
CA LEU A 358 23.49 0.01 11.63
C LEU A 358 22.69 -1.28 11.42
N ASP A 359 23.41 -2.40 11.32
CA ASP A 359 22.84 -3.74 11.24
C ASP A 359 23.05 -4.45 12.59
N GLY A 360 21.97 -4.94 13.19
CA GLY A 360 22.08 -5.60 14.48
C GLY A 360 20.78 -5.68 15.28
N TRP A 361 20.94 -5.95 16.57
CA TRP A 361 19.86 -6.22 17.50
C TRP A 361 19.43 -4.97 18.25
N VAL A 362 18.12 -4.72 18.28
CA VAL A 362 17.49 -3.70 19.12
C VAL A 362 16.61 -4.34 20.17
N CYS A 363 16.56 -3.73 21.36
CA CYS A 363 15.77 -4.21 22.48
C CYS A 363 14.42 -3.50 22.54
N GLU A 364 13.33 -4.27 22.46
CA GLU A 364 12.01 -3.89 22.93
C GLU A 364 11.87 -4.33 24.38
N GLU A 365 11.88 -3.39 25.31
CA GLU A 365 11.70 -3.67 26.74
C GLU A 365 10.26 -3.37 27.14
N VAL A 366 9.56 -4.38 27.66
CA VAL A 366 8.13 -4.28 27.98
C VAL A 366 7.91 -3.20 29.05
N GLY A 367 7.08 -2.21 28.71
CA GLY A 367 6.77 -1.07 29.58
C GLY A 367 7.80 0.07 29.52
N VAL A 368 8.85 -0.05 28.70
CA VAL A 368 9.86 0.99 28.48
C VAL A 368 9.87 1.44 27.02
N THR A 369 9.96 0.51 26.07
CA THR A 369 9.93 0.85 24.65
C THR A 369 8.47 1.16 24.23
N PRO A 370 8.18 2.38 23.73
CA PRO A 370 6.81 2.78 23.48
C PRO A 370 6.20 2.04 22.27
N TRP A 371 4.97 1.56 22.45
CA TRP A 371 4.07 1.21 21.36
C TRP A 371 3.03 2.32 21.20
N VAL A 372 2.79 2.76 19.97
CA VAL A 372 1.87 3.86 19.66
C VAL A 372 0.83 3.44 18.64
N SER A 373 -0.35 4.05 18.72
CA SER A 373 -1.41 3.87 17.74
C SER A 373 -1.15 4.73 16.49
N PRO A 374 -1.53 4.30 15.28
CA PRO A 374 -1.55 5.16 14.10
C PRO A 374 -2.30 6.49 14.33
N TRP A 375 -3.32 6.46 15.18
CA TRP A 375 -4.17 7.59 15.53
C TRP A 375 -3.54 8.60 16.49
N SER A 376 -2.35 8.31 17.01
CA SER A 376 -1.55 9.26 17.81
C SER A 376 -0.84 10.31 16.95
N TRP A 377 -0.76 10.12 15.63
CA TRP A 377 -0.04 11.02 14.72
C TRP A 377 1.40 11.30 15.19
N GLU A 378 2.06 10.27 15.71
CA GLU A 378 3.42 10.34 16.25
C GLU A 378 4.41 10.81 15.17
N GLY A 379 5.17 11.86 15.48
CA GLY A 379 6.15 12.47 14.58
C GLY A 379 5.57 13.38 13.49
N TYR A 380 4.24 13.54 13.38
CA TYR A 380 3.63 14.48 12.44
C TYR A 380 3.76 15.94 12.91
N SER A 381 4.10 16.82 11.96
CA SER A 381 4.20 18.26 12.21
C SER A 381 3.57 19.06 11.08
N ILE A 382 2.82 20.10 11.44
CA ILE A 382 2.19 21.03 10.50
C ILE A 382 3.11 22.22 10.25
N VAL A 383 3.31 22.56 8.98
CA VAL A 383 4.08 23.74 8.54
C VAL A 383 3.17 24.63 7.70
N TYR A 384 2.91 25.84 8.18
CA TYR A 384 2.24 26.88 7.40
C TYR A 384 3.25 27.56 6.50
N SER A 385 3.12 27.41 5.19
CA SER A 385 3.99 28.08 4.23
C SER A 385 3.28 29.28 3.61
N LEU A 386 4.02 30.39 3.57
CA LEU A 386 3.69 31.59 2.80
C LEU A 386 4.80 31.86 1.77
N ASP A 387 5.52 30.81 1.40
CA ASP A 387 6.71 30.92 0.57
C ASP A 387 6.33 31.40 -0.84
N SER A 388 7.07 32.38 -1.36
CA SER A 388 6.86 32.85 -2.73
C SER A 388 7.68 32.03 -3.72
N SER A 389 7.09 31.70 -4.87
CA SER A 389 7.82 30.99 -5.95
C SER A 389 9.07 31.74 -6.38
N LEU A 390 9.02 33.09 -6.39
CA LEU A 390 10.16 33.95 -6.70
C LEU A 390 11.29 33.80 -5.66
N GLY A 391 10.98 33.90 -4.38
CA GLY A 391 11.96 33.73 -3.30
C GLY A 391 12.65 32.38 -3.36
N THR A 392 11.87 31.31 -3.50
CA THR A 392 12.39 29.95 -3.55
C THR A 392 13.27 29.68 -4.77
N LEU A 393 12.86 30.15 -5.97
CA LEU A 393 13.65 29.98 -7.18
C LEU A 393 14.92 30.85 -7.18
N ALA A 394 14.81 32.10 -6.71
CA ALA A 394 15.95 33.00 -6.56
C ALA A 394 17.01 32.40 -5.61
N ALA A 395 16.56 31.79 -4.52
CA ALA A 395 17.43 31.10 -3.59
C ALA A 395 18.18 29.94 -4.24
N LEU A 396 17.47 29.07 -4.97
CA LEU A 396 18.10 27.98 -5.72
C LEU A 396 19.13 28.51 -6.75
N TRP A 397 18.77 29.53 -7.53
CA TRP A 397 19.66 30.07 -8.56
C TRP A 397 20.94 30.64 -7.94
N ARG A 398 20.83 31.30 -6.79
CA ARG A 398 21.99 31.77 -6.04
C ARG A 398 22.87 30.60 -5.60
N ASP A 399 22.28 29.57 -5.00
CA ASP A 399 23.03 28.42 -4.47
C ASP A 399 23.73 27.63 -5.60
N LEU A 400 23.15 27.63 -6.80
CA LEU A 400 23.74 27.07 -8.03
C LEU A 400 24.72 28.03 -8.75
N GLY A 401 24.95 29.24 -8.24
CA GLY A 401 25.83 30.22 -8.87
C GLY A 401 25.35 30.72 -10.23
N ARG A 402 24.03 30.75 -10.47
CA ARG A 402 23.40 31.08 -11.76
C ARG A 402 23.07 32.56 -11.97
N PHE A 403 23.23 33.42 -10.95
CA PHE A 403 22.99 34.85 -11.09
C PHE A 403 24.10 35.55 -11.87
N SER A 404 23.73 36.44 -12.79
CA SER A 404 24.60 37.55 -13.23
C SER A 404 24.82 38.55 -12.08
N GLU A 405 25.83 39.40 -12.16
CA GLU A 405 26.09 40.44 -11.15
C GLU A 405 24.87 41.36 -10.93
N ALA A 406 24.20 41.74 -12.01
CA ALA A 406 22.99 42.56 -11.95
C ALA A 406 21.81 41.82 -11.29
N GLN A 407 21.62 40.53 -11.58
CA GLN A 407 20.60 39.71 -10.93
C GLN A 407 20.93 39.48 -9.45
N LEU A 408 22.21 39.32 -9.10
CA LEU A 408 22.62 39.16 -7.70
C LEU A 408 22.34 40.43 -6.91
N ALA A 409 22.68 41.60 -7.45
CA ALA A 409 22.33 42.90 -6.83
C ALA A 409 20.81 43.08 -6.64
N ARG A 410 20.00 42.56 -7.57
CA ARG A 410 18.55 42.72 -7.57
C ARG A 410 17.80 41.71 -6.68
N PHE A 411 18.22 40.46 -6.70
CA PHE A 411 17.50 39.34 -6.08
C PHE A 411 18.17 38.74 -4.85
N ALA A 412 19.36 39.19 -4.42
CA ALA A 412 20.05 38.62 -3.26
C ALA A 412 19.19 38.60 -1.99
N ARG A 413 18.49 39.70 -1.68
CA ARG A 413 17.59 39.76 -0.52
C ARG A 413 16.41 38.78 -0.65
N VAL A 414 15.83 38.71 -1.85
CA VAL A 414 14.71 37.80 -2.14
C VAL A 414 15.15 36.33 -2.03
N ALA A 415 16.38 36.02 -2.46
CA ALA A 415 17.01 34.72 -2.29
C ALA A 415 17.30 34.40 -0.79
N ASP A 416 17.70 35.38 0.02
CA ASP A 416 17.86 35.21 1.48
C ASP A 416 16.55 34.87 2.17
N GLU A 417 15.48 35.59 1.83
CA GLU A 417 14.13 35.33 2.34
C GLU A 417 13.67 33.93 1.91
N GLY A 418 13.91 33.54 0.66
CA GLY A 418 13.62 32.20 0.15
C GLY A 418 14.40 31.07 0.83
N ASN A 419 15.65 31.28 1.25
CA ASN A 419 16.41 30.27 2.02
C ASN A 419 15.95 30.16 3.47
N ARG A 420 15.27 31.17 4.01
CA ARG A 420 14.66 31.17 5.35
C ARG A 420 13.18 30.73 5.33
N SER A 421 12.72 30.14 4.23
CA SER A 421 11.41 29.50 4.09
C SER A 421 11.13 28.54 5.25
N ARG A 422 9.88 28.46 5.70
CA ARG A 422 9.49 27.56 6.81
C ARG A 422 9.63 26.10 6.41
N ILE A 423 9.34 25.76 5.16
CA ILE A 423 9.52 24.41 4.61
C ILE A 423 11.01 24.06 4.60
N LYS A 424 11.85 24.94 4.03
CA LYS A 424 13.31 24.72 4.00
C LYS A 424 13.90 24.62 5.41
N SER A 425 13.52 25.51 6.32
CA SER A 425 13.94 25.48 7.73
C SER A 425 13.62 24.14 8.37
N ARG A 426 12.41 23.60 8.15
CA ARG A 426 12.04 22.31 8.70
C ARG A 426 12.79 21.15 8.04
N LEU A 427 13.05 21.22 6.73
CA LEU A 427 13.86 20.23 6.04
C LEU A 427 15.34 20.29 6.46
N TYR A 428 15.87 21.46 6.80
CA TYR A 428 17.23 21.63 7.33
C TYR A 428 17.39 20.83 8.62
N ASP A 429 16.40 20.90 9.54
CA ASP A 429 16.39 20.10 10.77
C ASP A 429 16.45 18.59 10.51
N ILE A 430 15.93 18.13 9.37
CA ILE A 430 15.79 16.70 9.03
C ILE A 430 16.98 16.20 8.20
N ILE A 431 17.56 17.04 7.32
CA ILE A 431 18.43 16.59 6.20
C ILE A 431 19.83 17.23 6.22
N ASP A 432 19.97 18.49 6.62
CA ASP A 432 21.22 19.25 6.46
C ASP A 432 22.21 18.99 7.61
N ARG A 433 22.92 17.86 7.49
CA ARG A 433 23.94 17.43 8.45
C ARG A 433 25.34 17.92 8.12
N ASN A 434 25.65 18.27 6.87
CA ASN A 434 26.95 18.87 6.53
C ASN A 434 27.03 20.35 6.93
N ARG A 435 25.89 20.95 7.34
CA ARG A 435 25.75 22.34 7.79
C ARG A 435 26.24 23.33 6.74
N ASP A 436 26.15 22.97 5.47
CA ASP A 436 26.51 23.87 4.38
C ASP A 436 25.38 24.85 4.04
N GLY A 437 24.20 24.66 4.67
CA GLY A 437 23.04 25.52 4.52
C GLY A 437 22.38 25.39 3.17
N ARG A 438 22.54 24.25 2.48
CA ARG A 438 21.94 23.97 1.17
C ARG A 438 21.05 22.72 1.25
N ILE A 439 19.89 22.79 0.59
CA ILE A 439 19.03 21.63 0.33
C ILE A 439 18.84 21.53 -1.17
N THR A 440 19.51 20.54 -1.75
CA THR A 440 19.37 20.15 -3.15
C THR A 440 18.42 18.98 -3.30
N ALA A 441 17.89 18.80 -4.51
CA ALA A 441 17.12 17.62 -4.87
C ALA A 441 17.88 16.30 -4.61
N ALA A 442 19.20 16.31 -4.78
CA ALA A 442 20.05 15.15 -4.56
C ALA A 442 20.16 14.81 -3.06
N GLU A 443 20.27 15.82 -2.20
CA GLU A 443 20.26 15.64 -0.74
C GLU A 443 18.90 15.15 -0.25
N LEU A 444 17.81 15.72 -0.78
CA LEU A 444 16.46 15.24 -0.48
C LEU A 444 16.28 13.78 -0.94
N GLN A 445 16.68 13.44 -2.16
CA GLN A 445 16.62 12.06 -2.67
C GLN A 445 17.49 11.11 -1.84
N ALA A 446 18.69 11.53 -1.44
CA ALA A 446 19.56 10.75 -0.56
C ALA A 446 18.94 10.55 0.83
N ALA A 447 18.23 11.54 1.36
CA ALA A 447 17.47 11.43 2.59
C ALA A 447 16.30 10.44 2.44
N ILE A 448 15.55 10.48 1.33
CA ILE A 448 14.45 9.53 1.08
C ILE A 448 14.97 8.09 0.98
N ARG A 449 16.23 7.83 0.61
CA ARG A 449 16.81 6.47 0.64
C ARG A 449 16.95 5.90 2.06
N ARG A 450 16.89 6.75 3.09
CA ARG A 450 17.11 6.35 4.49
C ARG A 450 15.75 6.22 5.20
N PRO A 451 15.42 5.06 5.79
CA PRO A 451 14.08 4.81 6.35
C PRO A 451 13.60 5.86 7.35
N ALA A 452 14.43 6.26 8.33
CA ALA A 452 14.07 7.24 9.34
C ALA A 452 13.83 8.65 8.74
N HIS A 453 14.65 9.07 7.78
CA HIS A 453 14.49 10.37 7.14
C HIS A 453 13.28 10.37 6.18
N ALA A 454 13.10 9.31 5.38
CA ALA A 454 11.93 9.16 4.53
C ALA A 454 10.64 9.20 5.36
N GLN A 455 10.62 8.50 6.50
CA GLN A 455 9.52 8.54 7.45
C GLN A 455 9.32 9.94 8.03
N SER A 456 10.38 10.65 8.45
CA SER A 456 10.27 12.01 8.96
C SER A 456 9.75 13.00 7.91
N ILE A 457 10.21 12.91 6.65
CA ILE A 457 9.76 13.78 5.55
C ILE A 457 8.27 13.52 5.24
N SER A 458 7.87 12.26 5.19
CA SER A 458 6.48 11.86 4.92
C SER A 458 5.47 12.21 6.01
N ARG A 459 5.95 12.66 7.18
CA ARG A 459 5.14 13.14 8.31
C ARG A 459 5.03 14.66 8.39
N LEU A 460 5.61 15.38 7.44
CA LEU A 460 5.32 16.79 7.27
C LEU A 460 3.92 16.94 6.67
N ILE A 461 3.13 17.85 7.24
CA ILE A 461 1.87 18.31 6.68
C ILE A 461 2.08 19.79 6.33
N ILE A 462 1.95 20.15 5.07
CA ILE A 462 2.23 21.51 4.62
C ILE A 462 0.93 22.21 4.29
N HIS A 463 0.63 23.30 4.98
CA HIS A 463 -0.50 24.16 4.64
C HIS A 463 -0.03 25.26 3.69
N THR A 464 -0.44 25.18 2.43
CA THR A 464 -0.08 26.12 1.38
C THR A 464 -1.05 26.04 0.20
N GLU A 465 -0.89 26.96 -0.75
CA GLU A 465 -1.65 26.93 -1.98
C GLU A 465 -1.33 25.69 -2.84
N SER A 466 -2.36 25.02 -3.36
CA SER A 466 -2.23 23.93 -4.31
C SER A 466 -1.49 24.36 -5.58
N GLU A 467 -0.63 23.49 -6.12
CA GLU A 467 0.07 23.76 -7.38
C GLU A 467 -0.91 23.93 -8.57
N TRP A 468 -2.13 23.38 -8.45
CA TRP A 468 -3.17 23.35 -9.48
C TRP A 468 -4.10 24.59 -9.50
N SER A 469 -3.89 25.57 -8.62
CA SER A 469 -4.67 26.82 -8.56
C SER A 469 -3.90 28.04 -9.08
N ARG A 470 -4.65 29.07 -9.52
CA ARG A 470 -4.18 30.42 -9.88
C ARG A 470 -2.93 30.43 -10.77
N PRO A 471 -3.08 30.16 -12.08
CA PRO A 471 -1.95 30.08 -13.01
C PRO A 471 -1.14 31.39 -13.10
N ASN A 472 -1.76 32.54 -12.84
CA ASN A 472 -1.09 33.85 -12.83
C ASN A 472 -0.12 34.05 -11.65
N LYS A 473 -0.13 33.20 -10.61
CA LYS A 473 0.86 33.29 -9.52
C LYS A 473 2.30 33.14 -10.01
N TRP A 474 2.47 32.47 -11.14
CA TRP A 474 3.76 32.25 -11.77
C TRP A 474 4.31 33.49 -12.50
N ASP A 475 3.49 34.52 -12.75
CA ASP A 475 3.93 35.80 -13.33
C ASP A 475 4.99 36.50 -12.47
N GLY A 476 5.03 36.20 -11.16
CA GLY A 476 6.08 36.67 -10.26
C GLY A 476 7.49 36.21 -10.65
N LEU A 477 7.63 35.23 -11.55
CA LEU A 477 8.93 34.76 -12.06
C LEU A 477 9.40 35.49 -13.32
N ASP A 478 8.54 36.31 -13.97
CA ASP A 478 8.83 36.91 -15.28
C ASP A 478 10.16 37.65 -15.31
N GLU A 479 10.35 38.50 -14.32
CA GLU A 479 11.54 39.33 -14.21
C GLU A 479 12.81 38.51 -13.98
N LEU A 480 12.74 37.49 -13.10
CA LEU A 480 13.86 36.60 -12.80
C LEU A 480 14.27 35.79 -14.04
N LEU A 481 13.29 35.37 -14.83
CA LEU A 481 13.47 34.62 -16.08
C LEU A 481 13.80 35.51 -17.29
N GLY A 482 13.90 36.83 -17.12
CA GLY A 482 14.20 37.78 -18.19
C GLY A 482 13.05 38.01 -19.19
N HIS A 483 11.84 37.62 -18.82
CA HIS A 483 10.64 37.84 -19.63
C HIS A 483 10.10 39.25 -19.42
N SER A 484 9.83 39.95 -20.52
CA SER A 484 9.05 41.19 -20.52
C SER A 484 8.28 41.34 -21.82
N GLY A 485 7.35 42.29 -21.90
CA GLY A 485 6.66 42.61 -23.15
C GLY A 485 7.61 43.07 -24.27
N ALA A 486 8.76 43.66 -23.93
CA ALA A 486 9.78 44.08 -24.88
C ALA A 486 10.78 42.96 -25.23
N THR A 487 10.96 41.98 -24.34
CA THR A 487 11.87 40.83 -24.48
C THR A 487 11.12 39.53 -24.18
N PRO A 488 10.23 39.09 -25.07
CA PRO A 488 9.38 37.94 -24.80
C PRO A 488 10.19 36.64 -24.78
N HIS A 489 10.23 36.00 -23.61
CA HIS A 489 10.75 34.64 -23.50
C HIS A 489 9.72 33.61 -24.01
N LEU A 490 9.88 33.12 -25.24
CA LEU A 490 8.90 32.24 -25.91
C LEU A 490 8.62 30.94 -25.16
N ASN A 491 9.65 30.21 -24.73
CA ASN A 491 9.43 28.95 -24.01
C ASN A 491 8.77 29.17 -22.63
N TRP A 492 8.91 30.36 -22.04
CA TRP A 492 8.28 30.69 -20.75
C TRP A 492 6.80 30.96 -20.94
N LEU A 493 6.45 31.69 -22.01
CA LEU A 493 5.04 31.86 -22.43
C LEU A 493 4.39 30.50 -22.74
N ALA A 494 5.10 29.61 -23.44
CA ALA A 494 4.63 28.26 -23.70
C ALA A 494 4.40 27.48 -22.40
N GLU A 495 5.32 27.57 -21.43
CA GLU A 495 5.15 26.96 -20.12
C GLU A 495 3.93 27.51 -19.37
N LYS A 496 3.70 28.84 -19.37
CA LYS A 496 2.50 29.44 -18.78
C LYS A 496 1.22 28.94 -19.43
N GLN A 497 1.21 28.73 -20.75
CA GLN A 497 0.07 28.11 -21.45
C GLN A 497 -0.18 26.67 -20.98
N ARG A 498 0.89 25.88 -20.79
CA ARG A 498 0.79 24.52 -20.25
C ARG A 498 0.24 24.52 -18.81
N ILE A 499 0.78 25.39 -17.95
CA ILE A 499 0.33 25.55 -16.56
C ILE A 499 -1.16 25.90 -16.53
N ASN A 500 -1.60 26.84 -17.35
CA ASN A 500 -3.00 27.21 -17.46
C ASN A 500 -3.89 26.02 -17.87
N ALA A 501 -3.43 25.16 -18.78
CA ALA A 501 -4.16 23.95 -19.18
C ALA A 501 -4.21 22.86 -18.10
N LEU A 502 -3.19 22.80 -17.24
CA LEU A 502 -3.11 21.86 -16.11
C LEU A 502 -3.95 22.30 -14.91
N CYS A 503 -4.13 23.61 -14.71
CA CYS A 503 -4.99 24.12 -13.66
C CYS A 503 -6.43 23.62 -13.82
N TRP A 504 -7.00 23.17 -12.71
CA TRP A 504 -8.39 22.68 -12.64
C TRP A 504 -9.12 23.20 -11.39
N TRP A 505 -8.39 23.79 -10.43
CA TRP A 505 -8.90 24.12 -9.11
C TRP A 505 -10.12 25.05 -9.15
N GLU A 506 -10.08 26.11 -9.96
CA GLU A 506 -11.17 27.09 -10.07
C GLU A 506 -12.48 26.49 -10.60
N GLU A 507 -12.40 25.45 -11.44
CA GLU A 507 -13.56 24.76 -12.02
C GLU A 507 -14.25 23.82 -11.02
N VAL A 508 -13.50 23.32 -10.01
CA VAL A 508 -13.89 22.21 -9.14
C VAL A 508 -14.07 22.64 -7.68
N ALA A 509 -13.12 23.39 -7.12
CA ALA A 509 -13.06 23.66 -5.68
C ALA A 509 -14.34 24.30 -5.11
N PRO A 510 -14.95 25.34 -5.73
CA PRO A 510 -16.19 25.93 -5.21
C PRO A 510 -17.36 24.94 -5.13
N LYS A 511 -17.43 23.97 -6.04
CA LYS A 511 -18.51 22.96 -6.09
C LYS A 511 -18.34 21.88 -5.02
N LEU A 512 -17.13 21.69 -4.50
CA LEU A 512 -16.80 20.71 -3.48
C LEU A 512 -16.64 21.31 -2.08
N GLY A 513 -16.79 22.63 -1.93
CA GLY A 513 -16.57 23.33 -0.66
C GLY A 513 -15.10 23.50 -0.29
N LEU A 514 -14.18 23.35 -1.25
CA LEU A 514 -12.76 23.57 -1.05
C LEU A 514 -12.41 25.08 -1.09
N PRO A 515 -11.34 25.53 -0.40
CA PRO A 515 -10.92 26.93 -0.41
C PRO A 515 -10.62 27.45 -1.82
N ALA A 516 -11.28 28.54 -2.21
CA ALA A 516 -11.13 29.12 -3.56
C ALA A 516 -9.70 29.63 -3.85
N ASN A 517 -8.96 30.04 -2.81
CA ASN A 517 -7.56 30.47 -2.92
C ASN A 517 -6.58 29.30 -3.07
N GLY A 518 -7.05 28.05 -3.01
CA GLY A 518 -6.21 26.86 -3.11
C GLY A 518 -5.43 26.51 -1.85
N ALA A 519 -5.57 27.27 -0.76
CA ALA A 519 -4.84 27.00 0.48
C ALA A 519 -5.45 25.79 1.19
N VAL A 520 -4.71 24.69 1.24
CA VAL A 520 -5.12 23.41 1.84
C VAL A 520 -3.95 22.75 2.57
N PHE A 521 -4.24 21.75 3.40
CA PHE A 521 -3.23 20.92 4.06
C PHE A 521 -2.83 19.76 3.15
N HIS A 522 -1.56 19.67 2.77
CA HIS A 522 -1.01 18.63 1.93
C HIS A 522 -0.33 17.56 2.76
N PHE A 523 -0.62 16.29 2.49
CA PHE A 523 -0.05 15.12 3.15
C PHE A 523 0.81 14.34 2.16
N HIS A 524 1.86 13.69 2.64
CA HIS A 524 2.58 12.74 1.82
C HIS A 524 1.69 11.50 1.54
N PRO A 525 1.35 11.20 0.27
CA PRO A 525 0.37 10.16 -0.07
C PRO A 525 0.80 8.76 0.40
N VAL A 526 2.03 8.34 0.08
CA VAL A 526 2.54 7.01 0.48
C VAL A 526 2.78 6.91 1.99
N GLY A 527 3.19 7.99 2.66
CA GLY A 527 3.33 8.04 4.11
C GLY A 527 1.99 7.89 4.83
N LEU A 528 0.95 8.58 4.35
CA LEU A 528 -0.41 8.46 4.89
C LEU A 528 -0.98 7.05 4.69
N VAL A 529 -0.81 6.47 3.50
CA VAL A 529 -1.16 5.06 3.26
C VAL A 529 -0.38 4.16 4.21
N GLY A 530 0.93 4.33 4.31
CA GLY A 530 1.79 3.52 5.17
C GLY A 530 1.38 3.55 6.65
N GLN A 531 0.86 4.68 7.14
CA GLN A 531 0.39 4.87 8.50
C GLN A 531 -0.84 4.01 8.83
N PHE A 532 -1.80 3.92 7.92
CA PHE A 532 -3.10 3.25 8.14
C PHE A 532 -3.25 1.92 7.40
N CYS A 533 -2.34 1.59 6.49
CA CYS A 533 -2.31 0.32 5.79
C CYS A 533 -1.83 -0.77 6.74
N ALA A 534 -2.77 -1.51 7.28
CA ALA A 534 -2.54 -2.69 8.10
C ALA A 534 -2.08 -3.92 7.28
N ALA A 535 -1.45 -3.72 6.10
CA ALA A 535 -1.06 -4.82 5.22
C ALA A 535 -0.14 -5.77 5.99
N ASN A 536 -0.72 -6.88 6.43
CA ASN A 536 0.02 -7.98 7.00
C ASN A 536 0.84 -8.58 5.87
N PRO A 537 2.19 -8.51 5.89
CA PRO A 537 3.00 -9.07 4.82
C PRO A 537 2.88 -10.60 4.79
N LEU A 538 2.21 -11.20 5.79
CA LEU A 538 1.80 -12.60 5.82
C LEU A 538 0.32 -12.81 5.45
N ALA A 539 -0.49 -11.77 5.28
CA ALA A 539 -1.83 -11.95 4.73
C ALA A 539 -1.72 -12.66 3.38
N ILE A 540 -2.59 -13.65 3.19
CA ILE A 540 -2.73 -14.34 1.93
C ILE A 540 -3.76 -13.56 1.11
N THR A 541 -3.37 -13.14 -0.09
CA THR A 541 -4.29 -12.44 -0.99
C THR A 541 -5.20 -13.42 -1.74
N PRO A 542 -6.37 -12.99 -2.23
CA PRO A 542 -7.21 -13.81 -3.12
C PRO A 542 -6.44 -14.34 -4.33
N ALA A 543 -5.60 -13.50 -4.94
CA ALA A 543 -4.78 -13.88 -6.09
C ALA A 543 -3.76 -14.98 -5.76
N GLN A 544 -3.08 -14.89 -4.61
CA GLN A 544 -2.18 -15.94 -4.16
C GLN A 544 -2.93 -17.25 -3.89
N LEU A 545 -4.05 -17.20 -3.19
CA LEU A 545 -4.82 -18.42 -2.92
C LEU A 545 -5.37 -19.04 -4.20
N LYS A 546 -5.80 -18.24 -5.18
CA LYS A 546 -6.23 -18.69 -6.51
C LYS A 546 -5.09 -19.34 -7.30
N GLN A 547 -3.86 -18.84 -7.21
CA GLN A 547 -2.72 -19.49 -7.86
C GLN A 547 -2.42 -20.87 -7.24
N ILE A 548 -2.61 -21.02 -5.93
CA ILE A 548 -2.47 -22.33 -5.26
C ILE A 548 -3.66 -23.24 -5.61
N PHE A 549 -4.88 -22.70 -5.67
CA PHE A 549 -6.13 -23.43 -5.94
C PHE A 549 -6.87 -22.84 -7.15
N PRO A 550 -6.41 -23.14 -8.37
CA PRO A 550 -6.90 -22.46 -9.58
C PRO A 550 -8.36 -22.76 -9.93
N LEU A 551 -8.94 -23.82 -9.36
CA LEU A 551 -10.33 -24.21 -9.58
C LEU A 551 -11.23 -23.91 -8.37
N ALA A 552 -10.72 -23.19 -7.36
CA ALA A 552 -11.55 -22.79 -6.21
C ALA A 552 -12.50 -21.65 -6.60
N ASP A 553 -13.73 -21.68 -6.07
CA ASP A 553 -14.68 -20.59 -6.27
C ASP A 553 -14.24 -19.35 -5.49
N ASP A 554 -14.45 -18.15 -6.03
CA ASP A 554 -14.03 -16.89 -5.38
C ASP A 554 -14.70 -16.71 -4.00
N ALA A 555 -15.96 -17.16 -3.86
CA ALA A 555 -16.67 -17.14 -2.59
C ALA A 555 -16.00 -18.04 -1.52
N ASP A 556 -15.45 -19.19 -1.88
CA ASP A 556 -14.74 -20.02 -0.90
C ASP A 556 -13.39 -19.41 -0.52
N ILE A 557 -12.70 -18.80 -1.50
CA ILE A 557 -11.47 -18.06 -1.25
C ILE A 557 -11.74 -16.95 -0.23
N GLU A 558 -12.78 -16.16 -0.43
CA GLU A 558 -13.15 -15.11 0.52
C GLU A 558 -13.46 -15.67 1.90
N VAL A 559 -14.24 -16.76 2.00
CA VAL A 559 -14.53 -17.40 3.30
C VAL A 559 -13.25 -17.86 4.01
N VAL A 560 -12.33 -18.52 3.29
CA VAL A 560 -11.06 -18.98 3.86
C VAL A 560 -10.21 -17.80 4.33
N LEU A 561 -10.07 -16.76 3.51
CA LEU A 561 -9.23 -15.61 3.83
C LEU A 561 -9.78 -14.79 4.99
N ASN A 562 -11.10 -14.56 5.02
CA ASN A 562 -11.78 -13.89 6.13
C ASN A 562 -11.64 -14.66 7.44
N GLU A 563 -11.60 -15.99 7.37
CA GLU A 563 -11.43 -16.84 8.54
C GLU A 563 -10.00 -16.77 9.10
N ILE A 564 -8.96 -16.75 8.26
CA ILE A 564 -7.56 -16.93 8.71
C ILE A 564 -6.72 -15.65 8.80
N ASN A 565 -6.88 -14.68 7.89
CA ASN A 565 -5.92 -13.56 7.75
C ASN A 565 -5.87 -12.66 8.99
N GLY A 566 -6.98 -12.53 9.71
CA GLY A 566 -7.03 -11.76 10.96
C GLY A 566 -6.41 -12.46 12.17
N ARG A 567 -6.05 -13.76 12.06
CA ARG A 567 -5.72 -14.62 13.21
C ARG A 567 -4.51 -15.55 12.98
N LEU A 568 -3.62 -15.15 12.08
CA LEU A 568 -2.48 -15.99 11.66
C LEU A 568 -1.58 -16.46 12.82
N VAL A 569 -1.33 -15.61 13.83
CA VAL A 569 -0.53 -15.96 15.03
C VAL A 569 -1.22 -17.01 15.88
N GLU A 570 -2.51 -16.84 16.13
CA GLU A 570 -3.31 -17.78 16.91
C GLU A 570 -3.36 -19.15 16.22
N PHE A 571 -3.49 -19.15 14.89
CA PHE A 571 -3.60 -20.36 14.08
C PHE A 571 -2.27 -21.00 13.70
N LYS A 572 -1.13 -20.46 14.16
CA LYS A 572 0.21 -20.94 13.79
C LYS A 572 0.41 -20.96 12.26
N LEU A 573 -0.03 -19.88 11.62
CA LEU A 573 0.15 -19.52 10.21
C LEU A 573 0.93 -18.20 10.06
N ASP A 574 1.68 -17.85 11.10
CA ASP A 574 2.47 -16.64 11.34
C ASP A 574 3.85 -16.63 10.69
N THR A 575 4.11 -17.55 9.77
CA THR A 575 5.28 -17.49 8.89
C THR A 575 4.91 -17.97 7.50
N ARG A 576 5.57 -17.46 6.45
CA ARG A 576 5.40 -17.97 5.08
C ARG A 576 5.64 -19.48 5.01
N LEU A 577 6.64 -19.98 5.73
CA LEU A 577 6.93 -21.40 5.80
C LEU A 577 5.74 -22.22 6.32
N ARG A 578 5.11 -21.80 7.44
CA ARG A 578 3.91 -22.47 7.98
C ARG A 578 2.72 -22.42 7.03
N GLN A 579 2.49 -21.27 6.38
CA GLN A 579 1.42 -21.13 5.38
C GLN A 579 1.63 -22.06 4.18
N ARG A 580 2.86 -22.13 3.66
CA ARG A 580 3.23 -23.02 2.55
C ARG A 580 2.95 -24.48 2.92
N HIS A 581 3.38 -24.93 4.09
CA HIS A 581 3.09 -26.29 4.56
C HIS A 581 1.60 -26.54 4.76
N PHE A 582 0.88 -25.62 5.40
CA PHE A 582 -0.56 -25.76 5.64
C PHE A 582 -1.35 -25.91 4.33
N PHE A 583 -1.16 -25.00 3.38
CA PHE A 583 -1.84 -25.08 2.09
C PHE A 583 -1.34 -26.23 1.22
N ALA A 584 -0.08 -26.64 1.34
CA ALA A 584 0.42 -27.82 0.65
C ALA A 584 -0.27 -29.10 1.11
N GLN A 585 -0.53 -29.23 2.41
CA GLN A 585 -1.26 -30.37 2.97
C GLN A 585 -2.72 -30.37 2.49
N ILE A 586 -3.39 -29.22 2.50
CA ILE A 586 -4.76 -29.09 1.97
C ILE A 586 -4.80 -29.42 0.47
N LYS A 587 -3.91 -28.82 -0.33
CA LYS A 587 -3.88 -29.05 -1.78
C LYS A 587 -3.53 -30.49 -2.14
N GLY A 588 -2.64 -31.13 -1.39
CA GLY A 588 -2.34 -32.56 -1.56
C GLY A 588 -3.54 -33.45 -1.24
N GLU A 589 -4.48 -32.98 -0.41
CA GLU A 589 -5.67 -33.73 -0.01
C GLU A 589 -6.85 -33.53 -0.97
N VAL A 590 -7.19 -32.27 -1.28
CA VAL A 590 -8.42 -31.94 -2.03
C VAL A 590 -8.17 -31.44 -3.45
N GLY A 591 -6.91 -31.33 -3.87
CA GLY A 591 -6.54 -30.90 -5.20
C GLY A 591 -6.77 -29.40 -5.45
N ALA A 592 -7.14 -29.04 -6.68
CA ALA A 592 -7.15 -27.66 -7.15
C ALA A 592 -8.41 -26.85 -6.80
N SER A 593 -9.48 -27.48 -6.34
CA SER A 593 -10.78 -26.83 -6.09
C SER A 593 -10.97 -26.30 -4.67
N MET A 594 -10.10 -26.68 -3.72
CA MET A 594 -10.19 -26.28 -2.30
C MET A 594 -11.58 -26.56 -1.68
N LYS A 595 -12.24 -27.65 -2.09
CA LYS A 595 -13.53 -28.07 -1.52
C LYS A 595 -13.34 -29.22 -0.54
N GLY A 596 -14.09 -29.21 0.56
CA GLY A 596 -14.15 -30.35 1.46
C GLY A 596 -14.69 -31.59 0.74
N VAL A 597 -13.94 -32.69 0.80
CA VAL A 597 -14.33 -33.97 0.16
C VAL A 597 -14.75 -34.98 1.22
N THR A 598 -15.62 -35.92 0.87
CA THR A 598 -15.89 -37.09 1.72
C THR A 598 -15.22 -38.31 1.11
N GLU A 599 -14.46 -39.06 1.90
CA GLU A 599 -13.90 -40.30 1.40
C GLU A 599 -15.00 -41.30 1.00
N SER A 600 -14.73 -42.05 -0.06
CA SER A 600 -15.62 -43.07 -0.60
C SER A 600 -14.93 -44.42 -0.55
N TRP A 601 -15.61 -45.44 -0.01
CA TRP A 601 -15.10 -46.81 0.07
C TRP A 601 -15.68 -47.69 -1.02
N GLU A 602 -15.63 -47.19 -2.25
CA GLU A 602 -15.98 -47.95 -3.44
C GLU A 602 -14.85 -48.94 -3.81
N TYR A 603 -14.68 -49.95 -2.96
CA TYR A 603 -13.64 -50.97 -3.10
C TYR A 603 -14.16 -52.24 -3.75
N SER A 604 -13.32 -52.87 -4.56
CA SER A 604 -13.58 -54.24 -5.03
C SER A 604 -13.31 -55.25 -3.90
N PRO A 605 -13.86 -56.47 -4.00
CA PRO A 605 -13.55 -57.54 -3.05
C PRO A 605 -12.06 -57.80 -2.91
N ALA A 606 -11.30 -57.74 -4.02
CA ALA A 606 -9.86 -57.90 -4.02
C ALA A 606 -9.14 -56.79 -3.24
N VAL A 607 -9.57 -55.53 -3.40
CA VAL A 607 -9.02 -54.39 -2.66
C VAL A 607 -9.36 -54.50 -1.18
N LEU A 608 -10.59 -54.88 -0.82
CA LEU A 608 -10.94 -55.14 0.59
C LEU A 608 -10.01 -56.18 1.24
N LYS A 609 -9.71 -57.27 0.53
CA LYS A 609 -8.78 -58.31 0.98
C LYS A 609 -7.33 -57.83 1.09
N SER A 610 -6.91 -56.82 0.33
CA SER A 610 -5.51 -56.36 0.36
C SER A 610 -5.19 -55.63 1.66
N PHE A 611 -6.09 -54.79 2.18
CA PHE A 611 -5.82 -53.98 3.37
C PHE A 611 -6.51 -54.46 4.65
N SER A 612 -7.63 -55.20 4.57
CA SER A 612 -8.40 -55.61 5.74
C SER A 612 -8.15 -57.06 6.16
N ALA A 613 -7.58 -57.24 7.36
CA ALA A 613 -7.44 -58.56 7.97
C ALA A 613 -8.80 -59.28 8.15
N TYR A 614 -9.86 -58.52 8.46
CA TYR A 614 -11.21 -59.07 8.55
C TYR A 614 -11.67 -59.68 7.23
N TYR A 615 -11.53 -58.96 6.12
CA TYR A 615 -11.99 -59.45 4.82
C TYR A 615 -11.11 -60.56 4.24
N ARG A 616 -9.83 -60.66 4.67
CA ARG A 616 -9.01 -61.86 4.39
C ARG A 616 -9.54 -63.10 5.08
N ALA A 617 -10.00 -62.97 6.32
CA ALA A 617 -10.59 -64.08 7.08
C ALA A 617 -12.03 -64.40 6.63
N HIS A 618 -12.75 -63.42 6.04
CA HIS A 618 -14.15 -63.55 5.62
C HIS A 618 -14.32 -63.22 4.13
N PRO A 619 -13.77 -64.05 3.21
CA PRO A 619 -13.73 -63.75 1.78
C PRO A 619 -15.13 -63.63 1.16
N LEU A 620 -16.12 -64.39 1.64
CA LEU A 620 -17.51 -64.28 1.16
C LEU A 620 -18.10 -62.90 1.47
N GLU A 621 -17.79 -62.34 2.63
CA GLU A 621 -18.23 -60.99 2.98
C GLU A 621 -17.52 -59.92 2.16
N ALA A 622 -16.26 -60.16 1.75
CA ALA A 622 -15.56 -59.27 0.82
C ALA A 622 -16.26 -59.24 -0.54
N GLU A 623 -16.72 -60.40 -1.03
CA GLU A 623 -17.52 -60.50 -2.26
C GLU A 623 -18.91 -59.88 -2.11
N GLN A 624 -19.49 -59.87 -0.91
CA GLN A 624 -20.80 -59.25 -0.66
C GLN A 624 -20.71 -57.72 -0.55
N ASP A 625 -19.71 -57.22 0.17
CA ASP A 625 -19.60 -55.79 0.48
C ASP A 625 -18.81 -55.01 -0.57
N GLY A 626 -17.93 -55.65 -1.32
CA GLY A 626 -17.20 -55.01 -2.41
C GLY A 626 -18.08 -54.74 -3.63
N HIS A 627 -17.67 -53.79 -4.46
CA HIS A 627 -18.38 -53.49 -5.69
C HIS A 627 -18.19 -54.59 -6.74
N LEU A 628 -19.18 -54.75 -7.61
CA LEU A 628 -19.11 -55.65 -8.75
C LEU A 628 -19.06 -54.86 -10.05
N LYS A 629 -18.17 -55.26 -10.95
CA LYS A 629 -18.10 -54.74 -12.31
C LYS A 629 -18.68 -55.77 -13.27
N GLY A 630 -19.51 -55.33 -14.21
CA GLY A 630 -20.01 -56.18 -15.29
C GLY A 630 -18.96 -56.42 -16.38
N ALA A 631 -19.32 -57.17 -17.41
CA ALA A 631 -18.42 -57.48 -18.53
C ALA A 631 -17.88 -56.23 -19.26
N SER A 632 -18.58 -55.10 -19.17
CA SER A 632 -18.15 -53.80 -19.73
C SER A 632 -17.18 -53.01 -18.81
N GLY A 633 -16.78 -53.56 -17.67
CA GLY A 633 -15.92 -52.90 -16.68
C GLY A 633 -16.61 -51.83 -15.83
N ARG A 634 -17.90 -51.56 -16.06
CA ARG A 634 -18.71 -50.62 -15.26
C ARG A 634 -19.22 -51.27 -13.99
N ILE A 635 -19.33 -50.48 -12.91
CA ILE A 635 -19.89 -50.94 -11.64
C ILE A 635 -21.38 -51.23 -11.82
N VAL A 636 -21.77 -52.50 -11.66
CA VAL A 636 -23.16 -52.98 -11.72
C VAL A 636 -23.78 -53.14 -10.34
N ARG A 637 -22.94 -53.28 -9.29
CA ARG A 637 -23.37 -53.22 -7.89
C ARG A 637 -22.36 -52.40 -7.10
N ARG A 638 -22.83 -51.35 -6.44
CA ARG A 638 -22.02 -50.49 -5.58
C ARG A 638 -21.52 -51.25 -4.34
N ALA A 639 -20.39 -50.82 -3.79
CA ALA A 639 -19.89 -51.33 -2.53
C ALA A 639 -20.84 -50.97 -1.37
N ASN A 640 -21.00 -51.89 -0.42
CA ASN A 640 -21.72 -51.63 0.82
C ASN A 640 -20.80 -50.93 1.82
N GLN A 641 -20.62 -49.63 1.63
CA GLN A 641 -19.69 -48.81 2.41
C GLN A 641 -20.02 -48.79 3.91
N LYS A 642 -21.30 -48.94 4.30
CA LYS A 642 -21.72 -49.03 5.70
C LYS A 642 -21.17 -50.29 6.36
N GLU A 643 -21.31 -51.44 5.69
CA GLU A 643 -20.76 -52.70 6.20
C GLU A 643 -19.24 -52.71 6.19
N ILE A 644 -18.60 -52.09 5.19
CA ILE A 644 -17.14 -51.89 5.18
C ILE A 644 -16.71 -51.08 6.42
N GLY A 645 -17.41 -49.99 6.71
CA GLY A 645 -17.22 -49.20 7.93
C GLY A 645 -17.34 -50.02 9.20
N ARG A 646 -18.44 -50.76 9.33
CA ARG A 646 -18.75 -51.59 10.51
C ARG A 646 -17.72 -52.70 10.74
N LYS A 647 -17.30 -53.37 9.67
CA LYS A 647 -16.46 -54.58 9.75
C LYS A 647 -14.98 -54.23 9.91
N HIS A 648 -14.49 -53.21 9.20
CA HIS A 648 -13.09 -52.80 9.24
C HIS A 648 -12.85 -51.57 10.12
N PHE A 649 -13.43 -50.42 9.76
CA PHE A 649 -13.07 -49.12 10.34
C PHE A 649 -13.62 -48.88 11.75
N GLN A 650 -14.62 -49.65 12.20
CA GLN A 650 -15.23 -49.53 13.52
C GLN A 650 -14.24 -49.63 14.68
N ARG A 651 -13.11 -50.33 14.49
CA ARG A 651 -12.10 -50.55 15.54
C ARG A 651 -10.90 -49.60 15.43
N LEU A 652 -10.98 -48.62 14.53
CA LEU A 652 -9.90 -47.68 14.24
C LEU A 652 -10.28 -46.26 14.69
N ASN A 653 -9.28 -45.38 14.79
CA ASN A 653 -9.45 -43.92 14.93
C ASN A 653 -10.38 -43.47 16.09
N GLY A 654 -10.38 -44.22 17.20
CA GLY A 654 -11.16 -43.89 18.40
C GLY A 654 -12.68 -44.03 18.23
N ASN A 655 -13.15 -44.77 17.21
CA ASN A 655 -14.56 -45.13 17.04
C ASN A 655 -15.05 -45.97 18.24
N ARG A 656 -16.30 -45.74 18.67
CA ARG A 656 -16.82 -46.31 19.92
C ARG A 656 -17.28 -47.74 19.70
N ILE A 657 -16.77 -48.70 20.47
CA ILE A 657 -17.07 -50.13 20.33
C ILE A 657 -18.58 -50.43 20.29
N GLY A 658 -19.39 -49.72 21.09
CA GLY A 658 -20.85 -49.89 21.16
C GLY A 658 -21.67 -49.22 20.05
N HIS A 659 -21.05 -48.56 19.06
CA HIS A 659 -21.75 -47.81 18.01
C HIS A 659 -21.32 -48.28 16.61
N PRO A 660 -21.93 -49.35 16.06
CA PRO A 660 -21.45 -50.04 14.84
C PRO A 660 -21.39 -49.19 13.57
N SER A 661 -22.05 -48.02 13.54
CA SER A 661 -22.04 -47.09 12.41
C SER A 661 -20.87 -46.10 12.45
N ASP A 662 -20.19 -45.94 13.58
CA ASP A 662 -19.11 -44.95 13.77
C ASP A 662 -18.03 -45.05 12.69
N GLY A 663 -17.69 -46.28 12.29
CA GLY A 663 -16.80 -46.54 11.16
C GLY A 663 -17.21 -45.74 9.92
N TYR A 664 -18.45 -45.92 9.46
CA TYR A 664 -18.96 -45.23 8.27
C TYR A 664 -19.25 -43.75 8.53
N ASP A 665 -19.89 -43.41 9.65
CA ASP A 665 -20.39 -42.06 9.92
C ASP A 665 -19.22 -41.06 10.06
N PHE A 666 -18.11 -41.48 10.67
CA PHE A 666 -16.91 -40.66 10.91
C PHE A 666 -15.76 -40.94 9.95
N ARG A 667 -16.07 -41.38 8.73
CA ARG A 667 -15.11 -41.41 7.61
C ARG A 667 -14.59 -40.01 7.28
N GLY A 668 -13.40 -39.93 6.69
CA GLY A 668 -12.67 -38.74 6.28
C GLY A 668 -13.54 -37.68 5.59
N ARG A 669 -13.51 -36.45 6.15
CA ARG A 669 -14.14 -35.26 5.55
C ARG A 669 -13.30 -34.00 5.67
N GLY A 670 -13.64 -33.01 4.84
CA GLY A 670 -13.10 -31.65 4.91
C GLY A 670 -11.78 -31.50 4.14
N LEU A 671 -11.11 -30.36 4.35
CA LEU A 671 -9.89 -29.97 3.63
C LEU A 671 -8.65 -30.77 4.02
N ILE A 672 -8.64 -31.40 5.19
CA ILE A 672 -7.52 -32.20 5.71
C ILE A 672 -7.90 -33.65 6.03
N GLN A 673 -9.10 -34.09 5.62
CA GLN A 673 -9.66 -35.42 5.90
C GLN A 673 -9.60 -35.83 7.39
N ILE A 674 -10.30 -35.11 8.27
CA ILE A 674 -10.44 -35.59 9.65
C ILE A 674 -11.25 -36.89 9.67
N THR A 675 -10.74 -37.92 10.36
CA THR A 675 -11.32 -39.27 10.39
C THR A 675 -11.39 -39.83 11.81
N GLY A 676 -12.53 -40.41 12.16
CA GLY A 676 -12.81 -41.12 13.41
C GLY A 676 -13.56 -40.29 14.46
N TYR A 677 -14.36 -40.97 15.29
CA TYR A 677 -15.17 -40.33 16.34
C TYR A 677 -14.34 -39.40 17.24
N GLU A 678 -13.12 -39.78 17.59
CA GLU A 678 -12.21 -38.96 18.41
C GLU A 678 -12.05 -37.56 17.82
N LYS A 679 -11.83 -37.45 16.50
CA LYS A 679 -11.56 -36.16 15.84
C LYS A 679 -12.83 -35.36 15.62
N TYR A 680 -13.93 -36.02 15.24
CA TYR A 680 -15.22 -35.36 15.08
C TYR A 680 -15.71 -34.78 16.41
N LYS A 681 -15.72 -35.60 17.47
CA LYS A 681 -16.07 -35.16 18.82
C LYS A 681 -15.05 -34.13 19.35
N GLY A 682 -13.78 -34.29 19.02
CA GLY A 682 -12.69 -33.38 19.39
C GLY A 682 -12.89 -31.97 18.84
N TYR A 683 -13.13 -31.84 17.53
CA TYR A 683 -13.42 -30.55 16.89
C TYR A 683 -14.64 -29.88 17.52
N MET A 684 -15.73 -30.61 17.72
CA MET A 684 -16.92 -30.11 18.39
C MET A 684 -16.62 -29.65 19.83
N ARG A 685 -15.91 -30.46 20.63
CA ARG A 685 -15.55 -30.10 22.01
C ARG A 685 -14.69 -28.84 22.07
N ASP A 686 -13.71 -28.74 21.18
CA ASP A 686 -12.70 -27.69 21.21
C ASP A 686 -13.10 -26.45 20.42
N PHE A 687 -14.25 -26.44 19.74
CA PHE A 687 -14.70 -25.36 18.86
C PHE A 687 -14.67 -24.01 19.59
N ASN A 688 -15.24 -23.94 20.79
CA ASN A 688 -15.32 -22.71 21.58
C ASN A 688 -13.99 -22.23 22.16
N LYS A 689 -12.89 -22.96 21.96
CA LYS A 689 -11.53 -22.45 22.26
C LYS A 689 -11.10 -21.39 21.26
N TYR A 690 -11.59 -21.48 20.03
CA TYR A 690 -11.15 -20.63 18.92
C TYR A 690 -12.30 -19.89 18.25
N TRP A 691 -13.55 -20.32 18.38
CA TRP A 691 -14.67 -19.68 17.68
C TRP A 691 -15.82 -19.37 18.64
N SER A 692 -16.38 -18.18 18.51
CA SER A 692 -17.60 -17.79 19.21
C SER A 692 -18.83 -18.34 18.48
N GLY A 693 -19.86 -18.73 19.24
CA GLY A 693 -21.14 -19.18 18.73
C GLY A 693 -21.44 -20.63 19.07
N ASP A 694 -22.47 -21.19 18.42
CA ASP A 694 -22.87 -22.57 18.64
C ASP A 694 -21.88 -23.53 17.99
N SER A 695 -21.32 -24.44 18.80
CA SER A 695 -20.46 -25.49 18.29
C SER A 695 -21.23 -26.38 17.32
N PRO A 696 -20.67 -26.71 16.13
CA PRO A 696 -21.33 -27.60 15.18
C PRO A 696 -21.42 -29.01 15.77
N ASP A 697 -22.62 -29.60 15.79
CA ASP A 697 -22.83 -30.97 16.25
C ASP A 697 -22.38 -31.98 15.19
N THR A 698 -21.06 -32.11 15.03
CA THR A 698 -20.44 -32.98 14.02
C THR A 698 -20.54 -34.46 14.37
N VAL A 699 -20.98 -34.80 15.59
CA VAL A 699 -21.27 -36.18 15.97
C VAL A 699 -22.62 -36.62 15.42
N ARG A 700 -23.64 -35.77 15.53
CA ARG A 700 -24.97 -36.04 14.97
C ARG A 700 -25.03 -35.76 13.46
N CYS A 701 -24.31 -34.74 13.00
CA CYS A 701 -24.32 -34.22 11.63
C CYS A 701 -22.88 -34.14 11.07
N PRO A 702 -22.22 -35.29 10.78
CA PRO A 702 -20.82 -35.33 10.35
C PRO A 702 -20.55 -34.65 9.00
N GLU A 703 -21.56 -34.51 8.15
CA GLU A 703 -21.50 -33.78 6.88
C GLU A 703 -21.21 -32.28 7.03
N LEU A 704 -21.46 -31.70 8.21
CA LEU A 704 -21.16 -30.29 8.48
C LEU A 704 -19.70 -29.94 8.24
N ILE A 705 -18.79 -30.90 8.40
CA ILE A 705 -17.34 -30.73 8.13
C ILE A 705 -17.05 -30.29 6.68
N ASN A 706 -17.92 -30.60 5.71
CA ASN A 706 -17.71 -30.19 4.32
C ASN A 706 -18.32 -28.83 3.97
N SER A 707 -19.10 -28.22 4.86
CA SER A 707 -19.53 -26.83 4.64
C SER A 707 -18.30 -25.91 4.57
N THR A 708 -18.30 -24.91 3.68
CA THR A 708 -17.10 -24.09 3.39
C THR A 708 -16.41 -23.60 4.68
N LEU A 709 -17.18 -23.03 5.61
CA LEU A 709 -16.66 -22.50 6.87
C LEU A 709 -16.11 -23.58 7.81
N ASN A 710 -16.84 -24.68 8.02
CA ASN A 710 -16.36 -25.76 8.90
C ASN A 710 -15.21 -26.56 8.27
N SER A 711 -15.10 -26.57 6.94
CA SER A 711 -14.04 -27.28 6.24
C SER A 711 -12.67 -26.66 6.50
N ILE A 712 -12.57 -25.32 6.53
CA ILE A 712 -11.35 -24.61 6.92
C ILE A 712 -11.15 -24.62 8.44
N ARG A 713 -12.21 -24.43 9.25
CA ARG A 713 -12.09 -24.45 10.72
C ARG A 713 -11.64 -25.80 11.26
N SER A 714 -12.17 -26.90 10.72
CA SER A 714 -11.72 -28.24 11.11
C SER A 714 -10.27 -28.52 10.70
N ALA A 715 -9.81 -27.97 9.56
CA ALA A 715 -8.41 -28.06 9.15
C ALA A 715 -7.48 -27.26 10.08
N VAL A 716 -7.86 -26.03 10.43
CA VAL A 716 -7.14 -25.20 11.42
C VAL A 716 -7.14 -25.87 12.80
N TRP A 717 -8.27 -26.38 13.26
CA TRP A 717 -8.36 -27.11 14.53
C TRP A 717 -7.43 -28.32 14.53
N PHE A 718 -7.40 -29.12 13.46
CA PHE A 718 -6.51 -30.26 13.37
C PHE A 718 -5.04 -29.82 13.39
N TRP A 719 -4.71 -28.76 12.64
CA TRP A 719 -3.37 -28.16 12.62
C TRP A 719 -2.90 -27.76 14.01
N LEU A 720 -3.78 -27.16 14.82
CA LEU A 720 -3.50 -26.79 16.20
C LEU A 720 -3.46 -28.01 17.14
N TYR A 721 -4.39 -28.95 17.00
CA TYR A 721 -4.55 -30.11 17.86
C TYR A 721 -3.42 -31.13 17.72
N LYS A 722 -3.03 -31.46 16.48
CA LYS A 722 -1.94 -32.41 16.21
C LYS A 722 -0.58 -31.72 16.05
N ALA A 723 -0.56 -30.40 16.03
CA ALA A 723 0.63 -29.56 15.89
C ALA A 723 1.61 -29.96 14.76
N PRO A 724 1.18 -30.26 13.51
CA PRO A 724 2.13 -30.63 12.45
C PRO A 724 3.18 -29.54 12.17
N TYR A 725 2.89 -28.29 12.51
CA TYR A 725 3.82 -27.17 12.42
C TYR A 725 5.06 -27.30 13.31
N SER A 726 5.11 -28.22 14.28
CA SER A 726 6.30 -28.46 15.11
C SER A 726 7.45 -29.12 14.33
N GLU A 727 7.13 -29.82 13.24
CA GLU A 727 8.11 -30.51 12.39
C GLU A 727 8.66 -29.62 11.27
N ILE A 728 8.32 -28.33 11.30
CA ILE A 728 8.80 -27.34 10.33
C ILE A 728 10.09 -26.72 10.89
N HIS A 729 11.22 -27.13 10.35
CA HIS A 729 12.57 -26.81 10.85
C HIS A 729 13.35 -25.90 9.90
N GLY A 730 12.69 -25.27 8.93
CA GLY A 730 13.34 -24.37 7.98
C GLY A 730 14.00 -25.09 6.80
N ARG A 731 13.75 -26.40 6.60
CA ARG A 731 14.35 -27.17 5.48
C ARG A 731 13.48 -27.19 4.22
N GLY A 732 12.46 -26.33 4.18
CA GLY A 732 11.53 -26.17 3.06
C GLY A 732 10.84 -27.49 2.69
N VAL A 733 10.91 -27.88 1.42
CA VAL A 733 10.24 -29.08 0.88
C VAL A 733 10.62 -30.37 1.58
N LEU A 734 11.78 -30.44 2.25
CA LEU A 734 12.22 -31.62 2.98
C LEU A 734 11.36 -31.90 4.22
N ASP A 735 10.84 -30.85 4.87
CA ASP A 735 9.99 -30.97 6.07
C ASP A 735 8.59 -31.50 5.73
N VAL A 736 8.20 -31.49 4.44
CA VAL A 736 6.90 -32.01 4.00
C VAL A 736 6.71 -33.47 4.38
N ASN A 737 7.78 -34.27 4.43
CA ASN A 737 7.72 -35.67 4.86
C ASN A 737 7.20 -35.81 6.29
N ASP A 738 7.82 -35.10 7.24
CA ASP A 738 7.50 -35.19 8.66
C ASP A 738 6.13 -34.58 8.98
N VAL A 739 5.81 -33.45 8.34
CA VAL A 739 4.46 -32.85 8.42
C VAL A 739 3.40 -33.83 7.90
N THR A 740 3.65 -34.49 6.76
CA THR A 740 2.70 -35.45 6.15
C THR A 740 2.48 -36.65 7.07
N ARG A 741 3.52 -37.13 7.75
CA ARG A 741 3.41 -38.25 8.69
C ARG A 741 2.47 -37.93 9.86
N ILE A 742 2.44 -36.69 10.34
CA ILE A 742 1.47 -36.25 11.37
C ILE A 742 0.07 -36.12 10.78
N VAL A 743 -0.05 -35.51 9.60
CA VAL A 743 -1.36 -35.24 8.96
C VAL A 743 -2.07 -36.53 8.55
N ASN A 744 -1.37 -37.44 7.87
CA ASN A 744 -1.96 -38.64 7.27
C ASN A 744 -1.59 -39.95 7.99
N GLY A 745 -0.76 -39.89 9.04
CA GLY A 745 -0.28 -41.09 9.74
C GLY A 745 0.70 -41.96 8.93
N GLY A 746 1.19 -41.45 7.79
CA GLY A 746 2.06 -42.18 6.86
C GLY A 746 2.55 -41.30 5.70
N ALA A 747 2.99 -41.92 4.60
CA ALA A 747 3.56 -41.23 3.43
C ALA A 747 2.61 -41.16 2.22
N THR A 748 1.34 -41.52 2.37
CA THR A 748 0.36 -41.51 1.28
C THR A 748 0.09 -40.07 0.81
N GLY A 749 0.13 -39.85 -0.51
CA GLY A 749 -0.04 -38.52 -1.13
C GLY A 749 1.19 -37.60 -1.00
N LEU A 750 2.34 -38.12 -0.60
CA LEU A 750 3.53 -37.30 -0.33
C LEU A 750 4.07 -36.58 -1.57
N THR A 751 4.01 -37.21 -2.74
CA THR A 751 4.45 -36.61 -4.01
C THR A 751 3.61 -35.38 -4.36
N GLU A 752 2.30 -35.49 -4.21
CA GLU A 752 1.33 -34.44 -4.44
C GLU A 752 1.54 -33.29 -3.46
N ARG A 753 1.75 -33.60 -2.17
CA ARG A 753 2.03 -32.61 -1.11
C ARG A 753 3.35 -31.88 -1.35
N LYS A 754 4.41 -32.56 -1.80
CA LYS A 754 5.69 -31.92 -2.17
C LYS A 754 5.52 -30.99 -3.37
N SER A 755 4.79 -31.43 -4.38
CA SER A 755 4.50 -30.61 -5.57
C SER A 755 3.68 -29.38 -5.19
N ALA A 756 2.69 -29.55 -4.31
CA ALA A 756 1.88 -28.46 -3.77
C ALA A 756 2.71 -27.48 -2.92
N TYR A 757 3.67 -27.98 -2.14
CA TYR A 757 4.59 -27.14 -1.37
C TYR A 757 5.45 -26.26 -2.28
N ILE A 758 6.06 -26.85 -3.32
CA ILE A 758 6.89 -26.09 -4.27
C ILE A 758 6.07 -24.99 -4.97
N LEU A 759 4.80 -25.29 -5.31
CA LEU A 759 3.89 -24.28 -5.83
C LEU A 759 3.61 -23.18 -4.79
N ALA A 760 3.23 -23.55 -3.57
CA ALA A 760 2.93 -22.60 -2.52
C ALA A 760 4.15 -21.73 -2.17
N GLU A 761 5.36 -22.29 -2.22
CA GLU A 761 6.62 -21.57 -2.00
C GLU A 761 6.86 -20.50 -3.07
N ARG A 762 6.60 -20.82 -4.33
CA ARG A 762 6.70 -19.83 -5.43
C ARG A 762 5.68 -18.70 -5.29
N VAL A 763 4.47 -19.01 -4.83
CA VAL A 763 3.34 -18.06 -4.75
C VAL A 763 3.40 -17.20 -3.48
N LEU A 764 3.81 -17.80 -2.37
CA LEU A 764 3.88 -17.18 -1.04
C LEU A 764 5.35 -16.91 -0.68
N ASN A 765 6.10 -16.29 -1.60
CA ASN A 765 7.51 -15.95 -1.36
C ASN A 765 7.65 -14.92 -0.23
#